data_AF-A0A521MVT3-F1
#
_entry.id   AF-A0A521MVT3-F1
#
_cell.length_a   1.000
_cell.length_b   1.000
_cell.length_c   1.000
_cell.angle_alpha   90.00
_cell.angle_beta   90.00
_cell.angle_gamma   90.00
#
_symmetry.space_group_name_H-M   'P 1'
#
loop_
_entity.id
_entity.type
_entity.pdbx_description
1 polymer ?
#
loop_
_entity_poly.entity_id
_entity_poly.type
_entity_poly.pdbx_seq_one_letter_code
_entity_poly.pdbx_strand_id
1 'polypeptide(L)'
;MAVVVASAIVLTSVTAAAADTAQTPEIPEVTVAGSISYRVADPATVPVVESEIGRGAALSTAPGSAIPLGEAVDGFSSALVRVSALKPGTDTTLFRSGGAPALQVSAQRVASTALLLPVHDGAVQLWASAPVNVRVEVLAVFQSNPSQPGSMIALDEPVLRADTATGLAASAIGAAAVPINVVGLGGVPSTQVRAVFATMVVTSDRATTITTGGQRLPVGAGRTIMTTILPLDENGAVGVSSSASQAQLQVYVSGWIPDEPAQASQVNLPGSFVVTADATDGAVADVREGSPEPALISRNADAEYSIGLVAATDASETTFLDLGEAYAGRGRGAVVDAAAGAVPQLVVTKAQNSDDVLTLRRGEASVWWAPVGDILGEEQSRPADQKPTISVDSHEDGRDIDLGAHGYFTLSGGLTTPGSAIDRVEVSGPEGLIGTADVRTDQDGTHWEFDAAAPVDGSFVYTATVYDRAGHSASDDVTIDVAAVDPDDTVTSPETYVFNEKSDQQWLHKVSDTEFAVDVEPEFGPGDVLVGAASEATPDGALVKVVAIDRVGAAWRVRVEQASLQDAFFQVDLDEVEQLDDPAKMSADDDPADVPAPTDESGQPISYPEVDYLEGDGERGWVVPEDEVDLTDVPPSPSFGEESSEESTEGSPTAEPAAFVRAGESVSASMGFQANLLVEWKDKFGTPTIQEVSKSAGSPEESKKVLESKFSESVEKESAAVALALKGQLAADLTFVLKSHFTWKWGFNPVQLVLDEITLKLVVTAKVAAQVRFSISTKKESTTWNPLASYSLPTTTFAAGPVPVVITNSLVLALKSSYGLEAKLSLPELSHKRVYTYGFTYTPSTGYETLSKDPVSTTGWGPFDGLAGTDFSATGSFSFGPEISETSKLYGIAGPEITLSGQVKVDLTAGVEKAPPKGDVPAHWRAYFQYKLALVAELAGKVKIEIWGKNLGNAKLFTFKTEAPLLAGKWTTDDLEKKPTTAAGAGTSSLSPPGQGGRAPDPTPDYLLAAAVPTPAPRSWGRLDLVV
;
A
#
# COMPACT_ATOMS: atom_id res chain seq x y z
N MET A 1 -2.35 2.75 13.86
CA MET A 1 -1.99 3.85 12.93
C MET A 1 -0.48 4.20 12.92
N ALA A 2 0.41 3.39 13.49
CA ALA A 2 1.87 3.58 13.42
C ALA A 2 2.60 2.35 12.82
N VAL A 3 1.88 1.57 12.01
CA VAL A 3 2.31 0.26 11.47
C VAL A 3 2.25 0.23 9.93
N VAL A 4 1.61 1.23 9.29
CA VAL A 4 1.24 1.24 7.86
C VAL A 4 2.37 1.79 6.95
N VAL A 5 3.55 2.08 7.51
CA VAL A 5 4.64 2.80 6.80
C VAL A 5 5.81 1.88 6.41
N ALA A 6 5.79 0.60 6.81
CA ALA A 6 6.90 -0.33 6.59
C ALA A 6 6.83 -1.13 5.27
N SER A 7 5.63 -1.36 4.73
CA SER A 7 5.38 -2.45 3.77
C SER A 7 5.50 -2.08 2.28
N ALA A 8 5.61 -0.80 1.91
CA ALA A 8 5.53 -0.38 0.51
C ALA A 8 6.81 -0.69 -0.29
N ILE A 9 7.99 -0.53 0.32
CA ILE A 9 9.29 -1.02 -0.19
C ILE A 9 10.17 -1.36 1.01
N VAL A 10 10.76 -2.57 1.04
CA VAL A 10 11.74 -2.98 2.07
C VAL A 10 13.11 -2.33 1.82
N LEU A 11 13.24 -1.04 2.11
CA LEU A 11 14.51 -0.29 2.01
C LEU A 11 14.89 0.52 3.27
N THR A 12 14.14 0.38 4.37
CA THR A 12 14.34 1.18 5.61
C THR A 12 14.67 0.36 6.87
N SER A 13 14.64 -0.98 6.81
CA SER A 13 14.76 -1.85 7.99
C SER A 13 15.89 -2.89 7.93
N VAL A 14 16.93 -2.68 7.12
CA VAL A 14 18.17 -3.51 7.19
C VAL A 14 19.05 -3.04 8.36
N THR A 15 18.59 -3.24 9.58
CA THR A 15 19.47 -3.21 10.76
C THR A 15 20.34 -4.45 10.73
N ALA A 16 21.64 -4.29 10.47
CA ALA A 16 22.58 -5.40 10.33
C ALA A 16 22.65 -6.25 11.63
N ALA A 17 21.91 -7.36 11.65
CA ALA A 17 22.12 -8.43 12.61
C ALA A 17 23.50 -9.03 12.33
N ALA A 18 24.39 -9.00 13.33
CA ALA A 18 25.69 -9.64 13.20
C ALA A 18 25.49 -11.16 13.06
N ALA A 19 26.20 -11.79 12.13
CA ALA A 19 26.09 -13.22 11.88
C ALA A 19 26.48 -14.03 13.13
N ASP A 20 25.47 -14.53 13.84
CA ASP A 20 25.66 -15.51 14.91
C ASP A 20 25.83 -16.91 14.33
N THR A 21 26.44 -17.82 15.09
CA THR A 21 26.91 -19.10 14.56
C THR A 21 25.76 -20.02 14.13
N ALA A 22 25.88 -20.60 12.94
CA ALA A 22 24.89 -21.50 12.35
C ALA A 22 24.45 -22.61 13.32
N GLN A 23 23.22 -22.47 13.82
CA GLN A 23 22.46 -23.54 14.44
C GLN A 23 21.71 -24.31 13.34
N THR A 24 21.28 -25.54 13.63
CA THR A 24 20.36 -26.28 12.75
C THR A 24 19.12 -25.42 12.50
N PRO A 25 18.57 -25.34 11.27
CA PRO A 25 17.34 -24.59 11.02
C PRO A 25 16.22 -25.07 11.97
N GLU A 26 15.78 -24.16 12.84
CA GLU A 26 14.59 -24.36 13.66
C GLU A 26 13.38 -24.26 12.71
N ILE A 27 12.50 -25.26 12.73
CA ILE A 27 11.27 -25.25 11.94
C ILE A 27 10.42 -24.06 12.44
N PRO A 28 9.79 -23.27 11.55
CA PRO A 28 9.02 -22.08 11.94
C PRO A 28 7.64 -22.43 12.54
N GLU A 29 7.62 -23.33 13.52
CA GLU A 29 6.44 -23.75 14.27
C GLU A 29 5.91 -22.56 15.10
N VAL A 30 4.73 -22.06 14.75
CA VAL A 30 4.06 -21.00 15.51
C VAL A 30 3.48 -21.62 16.77
N THR A 31 4.17 -21.44 17.90
CA THR A 31 3.75 -22.01 19.19
C THR A 31 2.45 -21.39 19.70
N VAL A 32 1.33 -22.04 19.38
CA VAL A 32 -0.01 -21.76 19.91
C VAL A 32 -0.15 -22.52 21.22
N ALA A 33 -0.36 -21.80 22.33
CA ALA A 33 -0.41 -22.40 23.66
C ALA A 33 -1.31 -21.64 24.64
N GLY A 34 -1.76 -22.35 25.69
CA GLY A 34 -2.60 -21.82 26.77
C GLY A 34 -4.05 -22.28 26.64
N SER A 35 -4.99 -21.43 27.04
CA SER A 35 -6.43 -21.70 26.93
C SER A 35 -7.21 -20.43 26.65
N ILE A 36 -8.41 -20.58 26.10
CA ILE A 36 -9.35 -19.48 25.86
C ILE A 36 -10.24 -19.33 27.09
N SER A 37 -10.29 -18.12 27.64
CA SER A 37 -11.10 -17.84 28.83
C SER A 37 -12.57 -17.65 28.46
N TYR A 38 -13.44 -18.51 29.00
CA TYR A 38 -14.89 -18.44 28.83
C TYR A 38 -15.62 -18.77 30.13
N ARG A 39 -16.92 -18.47 30.20
CA ARG A 39 -17.80 -18.85 31.32
C ARG A 39 -19.23 -19.03 30.84
N VAL A 40 -19.75 -20.26 30.92
CA VAL A 40 -21.17 -20.57 30.74
C VAL A 40 -21.93 -20.26 32.03
N ALA A 41 -23.14 -19.71 31.93
CA ALA A 41 -23.98 -19.40 33.08
C ALA A 41 -24.68 -20.66 33.63
N ASP A 42 -24.80 -20.77 34.95
CA ASP A 42 -25.59 -21.82 35.61
C ASP A 42 -27.07 -21.69 35.16
N PRO A 43 -27.73 -22.76 34.64
CA PRO A 43 -29.15 -22.74 34.29
C PRO A 43 -30.13 -22.42 35.44
N ALA A 44 -29.68 -22.32 36.69
CA ALA A 44 -30.45 -21.79 37.82
C ALA A 44 -30.33 -20.25 37.98
N THR A 45 -29.46 -19.59 37.22
CA THR A 45 -29.23 -18.14 37.27
C THR A 45 -30.49 -17.37 36.89
N VAL A 46 -30.84 -16.37 37.69
CA VAL A 46 -32.02 -15.53 37.47
C VAL A 46 -31.76 -14.46 36.39
N PRO A 47 -32.62 -14.28 35.37
CA PRO A 47 -32.44 -13.33 34.26
C PRO A 47 -32.06 -11.94 34.72
N VAL A 48 -31.07 -11.30 34.09
CA VAL A 48 -30.56 -9.98 34.48
C VAL A 48 -31.66 -8.92 34.42
N VAL A 49 -32.45 -8.97 33.34
CA VAL A 49 -33.68 -8.18 33.14
C VAL A 49 -34.86 -9.15 33.03
N GLU A 50 -35.98 -8.82 33.68
CA GLU A 50 -37.28 -9.46 33.53
C GLU A 50 -38.34 -8.39 33.83
N SER A 51 -38.59 -7.51 32.83
CA SER A 51 -39.26 -6.22 33.07
C SER A 51 -40.75 -6.34 33.38
N GLU A 52 -41.41 -7.43 32.98
CA GLU A 52 -42.81 -7.73 33.32
C GLU A 52 -43.02 -7.84 34.84
N ILE A 53 -42.00 -8.23 35.60
CA ILE A 53 -42.02 -8.27 37.08
C ILE A 53 -41.25 -7.10 37.71
N GLY A 54 -40.86 -6.09 36.93
CA GLY A 54 -40.13 -4.91 37.40
C GLY A 54 -38.64 -5.11 37.68
N ARG A 55 -38.01 -6.21 37.22
CA ARG A 55 -36.54 -6.36 37.27
C ARG A 55 -35.93 -5.70 36.03
N GLY A 56 -35.42 -4.48 36.18
CA GLY A 56 -34.94 -3.68 35.06
C GLY A 56 -36.09 -3.06 34.24
N ALA A 57 -35.74 -2.26 33.24
CA ALA A 57 -36.71 -1.56 32.39
C ALA A 57 -37.16 -2.42 31.20
N ALA A 58 -38.31 -2.05 30.61
CA ALA A 58 -38.67 -2.44 29.25
C ALA A 58 -37.66 -1.86 28.24
N LEU A 59 -37.59 -2.42 27.02
CA LEU A 59 -36.66 -1.89 26.02
C LEU A 59 -36.96 -0.43 25.66
N SER A 60 -35.88 0.35 25.60
CA SER A 60 -35.86 1.69 25.04
C SER A 60 -36.17 1.65 23.54
N THR A 61 -36.73 2.76 23.03
CA THR A 61 -36.90 3.00 21.59
C THR A 61 -35.86 3.96 21.02
N ALA A 62 -34.89 4.39 21.83
CA ALA A 62 -33.77 5.21 21.36
C ALA A 62 -32.66 4.30 20.80
N PRO A 63 -32.20 4.51 19.55
CA PRO A 63 -31.06 3.78 18.99
C PRO A 63 -29.80 3.91 19.86
N GLY A 64 -28.97 2.87 19.88
CA GLY A 64 -27.75 2.81 20.70
C GLY A 64 -27.98 2.64 22.20
N SER A 65 -29.22 2.37 22.66
CA SER A 65 -29.48 2.14 24.08
C SER A 65 -28.77 0.89 24.61
N ALA A 66 -28.08 1.02 25.75
CA ALA A 66 -27.35 -0.08 26.38
C ALA A 66 -28.12 -0.70 27.56
N ILE A 67 -27.97 -2.01 27.74
CA ILE A 67 -28.48 -2.78 28.89
C ILE A 67 -27.28 -3.26 29.72
N PRO A 68 -27.15 -2.89 31.00
CA PRO A 68 -26.11 -3.43 31.86
C PRO A 68 -26.38 -4.91 32.15
N LEU A 69 -25.36 -5.75 31.93
CA LEU A 69 -25.40 -7.18 32.24
C LEU A 69 -24.84 -7.49 33.64
N GLY A 70 -24.05 -6.57 34.20
CA GLY A 70 -23.49 -6.64 35.56
C GLY A 70 -22.36 -7.66 35.69
N GLU A 71 -22.07 -8.09 36.94
CA GLU A 71 -20.93 -8.97 37.29
C GLU A 71 -20.84 -10.29 36.48
N ALA A 72 -21.94 -10.68 35.83
CA ALA A 72 -22.02 -11.79 34.88
C ALA A 72 -21.13 -11.63 33.63
N VAL A 73 -20.70 -10.40 33.28
CA VAL A 73 -19.79 -10.12 32.14
C VAL A 73 -18.45 -9.50 32.55
N ASP A 74 -18.19 -9.30 33.85
CA ASP A 74 -16.94 -8.69 34.33
C ASP A 74 -15.72 -9.50 33.87
N GLY A 75 -14.81 -8.85 33.14
CA GLY A 75 -13.58 -9.46 32.62
C GLY A 75 -13.74 -10.21 31.28
N PHE A 76 -14.85 -10.02 30.57
CA PHE A 76 -15.11 -10.62 29.25
C PHE A 76 -15.52 -9.56 28.22
N SER A 77 -15.17 -9.78 26.95
CA SER A 77 -15.41 -8.83 25.85
C SER A 77 -16.62 -9.18 24.97
N SER A 78 -17.14 -10.41 25.04
CA SER A 78 -18.35 -10.82 24.33
C SER A 78 -19.28 -11.66 25.22
N ALA A 79 -20.58 -11.62 24.91
CA ALA A 79 -21.61 -12.38 25.61
C ALA A 79 -22.60 -13.00 24.62
N LEU A 80 -22.89 -14.30 24.78
CA LEU A 80 -24.03 -14.95 24.16
C LEU A 80 -25.25 -14.73 25.04
N VAL A 81 -26.19 -13.91 24.57
CA VAL A 81 -27.34 -13.42 25.34
C VAL A 81 -28.65 -13.90 24.70
N ARG A 82 -29.50 -14.57 25.48
CA ARG A 82 -30.90 -14.81 25.09
C ARG A 82 -31.76 -13.61 25.44
N VAL A 83 -32.47 -13.09 24.45
CA VAL A 83 -33.43 -12.00 24.59
C VAL A 83 -34.81 -12.50 24.22
N SER A 84 -35.76 -12.36 25.15
CA SER A 84 -37.17 -12.71 24.94
C SER A 84 -38.02 -11.46 25.02
N ALA A 85 -38.91 -11.24 24.05
CA ALA A 85 -39.83 -10.11 24.04
C ALA A 85 -41.27 -10.58 24.31
N LEU A 86 -41.96 -9.84 25.18
CA LEU A 86 -43.13 -10.30 25.92
C LEU A 86 -44.37 -9.47 25.54
N LYS A 87 -45.19 -10.02 24.62
CA LYS A 87 -46.54 -9.53 24.26
C LYS A 87 -46.59 -8.02 23.91
N PRO A 88 -45.84 -7.57 22.88
CA PRO A 88 -45.86 -6.16 22.48
C PRO A 88 -47.27 -5.73 22.03
N GLY A 89 -47.58 -4.45 22.20
CA GLY A 89 -48.88 -3.87 21.80
C GLY A 89 -49.07 -3.74 20.28
N THR A 90 -47.97 -3.76 19.54
CA THR A 90 -47.88 -3.72 18.07
C THR A 90 -46.89 -4.78 17.60
N ASP A 91 -46.72 -4.96 16.30
CA ASP A 91 -45.54 -5.66 15.79
C ASP A 91 -44.28 -4.87 16.17
N THR A 92 -43.24 -5.55 16.63
CA THR A 92 -42.01 -4.94 17.13
C THR A 92 -40.78 -5.69 16.60
N THR A 93 -39.82 -4.94 16.08
CA THR A 93 -38.45 -5.43 15.82
C THR A 93 -37.54 -4.99 16.96
N LEU A 94 -36.70 -5.89 17.46
CA LEU A 94 -35.57 -5.58 18.33
C LEU A 94 -34.31 -5.40 17.48
N PHE A 95 -33.42 -4.52 17.91
CA PHE A 95 -32.17 -4.17 17.24
C PHE A 95 -31.00 -4.20 18.23
N ARG A 96 -29.80 -4.40 17.68
CA ARG A 96 -28.50 -4.26 18.36
C ARG A 96 -27.68 -3.15 17.67
N SER A 97 -26.41 -3.00 18.04
CA SER A 97 -25.45 -2.06 17.41
C SER A 97 -25.45 -2.09 15.87
N GLY A 98 -25.03 -1.02 15.22
CA GLY A 98 -25.23 -0.77 13.78
C GLY A 98 -26.70 -0.60 13.35
N GLY A 99 -27.67 -0.79 14.27
CA GLY A 99 -29.08 -0.91 13.91
C GLY A 99 -29.45 -2.25 13.29
N ALA A 100 -28.59 -3.28 13.41
CA ALA A 100 -28.85 -4.60 12.87
C ALA A 100 -30.10 -5.25 13.53
N PRO A 101 -31.05 -5.79 12.74
CA PRO A 101 -32.20 -6.51 13.28
C PRO A 101 -31.77 -7.74 14.11
N ALA A 102 -32.43 -7.95 15.24
CA ALA A 102 -32.08 -8.99 16.21
C ALA A 102 -33.22 -9.98 16.46
N LEU A 103 -34.47 -9.51 16.61
CA LEU A 103 -35.66 -10.35 16.79
C LEU A 103 -36.89 -9.66 16.18
N GLN A 104 -37.79 -10.44 15.56
CA GLN A 104 -39.10 -9.97 15.10
C GLN A 104 -40.20 -10.61 15.95
N VAL A 105 -41.11 -9.81 16.50
CA VAL A 105 -42.26 -10.30 17.28
C VAL A 105 -43.53 -9.62 16.81
N SER A 106 -44.58 -10.40 16.57
CA SER A 106 -45.90 -9.86 16.23
C SER A 106 -46.68 -9.37 17.45
N ALA A 107 -47.64 -8.48 17.24
CA ALA A 107 -48.52 -7.97 18.28
C ALA A 107 -49.14 -9.10 19.11
N GLN A 108 -49.07 -8.96 20.44
CA GLN A 108 -49.59 -9.90 21.44
C GLN A 108 -48.96 -11.31 21.45
N ARG A 109 -47.90 -11.55 20.68
CA ARG A 109 -47.11 -12.80 20.70
C ARG A 109 -45.92 -12.71 21.65
N VAL A 110 -45.32 -13.85 21.94
CA VAL A 110 -43.97 -13.92 22.53
C VAL A 110 -43.00 -14.54 21.53
N ALA A 111 -41.72 -14.20 21.65
CA ALA A 111 -40.63 -14.91 20.98
C ALA A 111 -39.31 -14.66 21.71
N SER A 112 -38.31 -15.49 21.42
CA SER A 112 -36.94 -15.32 21.88
C SER A 112 -35.93 -15.63 20.79
N THR A 113 -34.71 -15.13 20.96
CA THR A 113 -33.53 -15.45 20.15
C THR A 113 -32.29 -15.44 21.05
N ALA A 114 -31.19 -16.06 20.61
CA ALA A 114 -29.88 -15.96 21.24
C ALA A 114 -28.91 -15.25 20.28
N LEU A 115 -28.13 -14.31 20.82
CA LEU A 115 -27.30 -13.38 20.06
C LEU A 115 -25.92 -13.31 20.69
N LEU A 116 -24.85 -13.42 19.89
CA LEU A 116 -23.55 -12.91 20.31
C LEU A 116 -23.59 -11.38 20.25
N LEU A 117 -23.12 -10.73 21.30
CA LEU A 117 -23.07 -9.26 21.46
C LEU A 117 -21.72 -8.82 22.06
N PRO A 118 -21.15 -7.70 21.59
CA PRO A 118 -19.96 -7.10 22.20
C PRO A 118 -20.31 -6.46 23.55
N VAL A 119 -19.44 -6.65 24.55
CA VAL A 119 -19.62 -6.11 25.90
C VAL A 119 -18.76 -4.86 26.06
N HIS A 120 -19.40 -3.71 26.29
CA HIS A 120 -18.76 -2.43 26.56
C HIS A 120 -19.22 -1.89 27.92
N ASP A 121 -18.28 -1.53 28.80
CA ASP A 121 -18.54 -1.07 30.18
C ASP A 121 -19.53 -1.94 30.99
N GLY A 122 -19.47 -3.26 30.77
CA GLY A 122 -20.36 -4.23 31.43
C GLY A 122 -21.80 -4.26 30.89
N ALA A 123 -22.03 -3.71 29.69
CA ALA A 123 -23.33 -3.58 29.03
C ALA A 123 -23.29 -4.01 27.56
N VAL A 124 -24.48 -4.25 26.98
CA VAL A 124 -24.68 -4.57 25.54
C VAL A 124 -25.70 -3.63 24.92
N GLN A 125 -25.53 -3.25 23.65
CA GLN A 125 -26.50 -2.39 22.95
C GLN A 125 -27.72 -3.19 22.46
N LEU A 126 -28.91 -2.84 22.97
CA LEU A 126 -30.19 -3.45 22.61
C LEU A 126 -31.36 -2.44 22.74
N TRP A 127 -32.17 -2.30 21.69
CA TRP A 127 -33.36 -1.44 21.67
C TRP A 127 -34.49 -2.03 20.81
N ALA A 128 -35.64 -1.36 20.74
CA ALA A 128 -36.82 -1.84 19.99
C ALA A 128 -37.51 -0.75 19.16
N SER A 129 -38.25 -1.13 18.12
CA SER A 129 -39.07 -0.21 17.31
C SER A 129 -40.27 0.38 18.07
N ALA A 130 -40.72 -0.29 19.13
CA ALA A 130 -41.79 0.15 20.02
C ALA A 130 -41.53 -0.37 21.45
N PRO A 131 -42.02 0.30 22.51
CA PRO A 131 -41.78 -0.14 23.89
C PRO A 131 -42.32 -1.54 24.13
N VAL A 132 -41.46 -2.45 24.60
CA VAL A 132 -41.78 -3.87 24.79
C VAL A 132 -41.16 -4.40 26.07
N ASN A 133 -41.92 -5.19 26.82
CA ASN A 133 -41.39 -5.90 27.98
C ASN A 133 -40.42 -6.99 27.53
N VAL A 134 -39.30 -7.14 28.23
CA VAL A 134 -38.27 -8.11 27.89
C VAL A 134 -37.75 -8.89 29.08
N ARG A 135 -37.20 -10.05 28.75
CA ARG A 135 -36.38 -10.87 29.60
C ARG A 135 -35.02 -11.07 28.92
N VAL A 136 -33.93 -10.88 29.66
CA VAL A 136 -32.55 -10.93 29.17
C VAL A 136 -31.73 -11.87 30.04
N GLU A 137 -31.15 -12.88 29.41
CA GLU A 137 -30.37 -13.96 30.05
C GLU A 137 -29.00 -14.05 29.40
N VAL A 138 -27.93 -13.97 30.19
CA VAL A 138 -26.59 -14.34 29.73
C VAL A 138 -26.51 -15.86 29.71
N LEU A 139 -26.20 -16.45 28.56
CA LEU A 139 -26.00 -17.90 28.42
C LEU A 139 -24.52 -18.26 28.61
N ALA A 140 -23.63 -17.48 27.99
CA ALA A 140 -22.19 -17.63 28.10
C ALA A 140 -21.49 -16.28 27.86
N VAL A 141 -20.24 -16.16 28.31
CA VAL A 141 -19.35 -15.02 28.06
C VAL A 141 -17.97 -15.52 27.64
N PHE A 142 -17.29 -14.77 26.78
CA PHE A 142 -16.03 -15.17 26.17
C PHE A 142 -15.03 -14.01 26.16
N GLN A 143 -13.77 -14.35 26.34
CA GLN A 143 -12.66 -13.42 26.14
C GLN A 143 -12.19 -13.54 24.70
N SER A 144 -12.57 -12.57 23.88
CA SER A 144 -12.11 -12.45 22.50
C SER A 144 -10.58 -12.37 22.45
N ASN A 145 -9.96 -13.22 21.65
CA ASN A 145 -8.55 -13.14 21.31
C ASN A 145 -8.32 -13.61 19.85
N PRO A 146 -7.98 -12.72 18.91
CA PRO A 146 -7.78 -13.09 17.50
C PRO A 146 -6.54 -13.94 17.24
N SER A 147 -5.62 -14.11 18.21
CA SER A 147 -4.44 -14.97 18.07
C SER A 147 -4.60 -16.33 18.78
N GLN A 148 -5.83 -16.80 19.01
CA GLN A 148 -6.11 -18.12 19.56
C GLN A 148 -7.22 -18.81 18.74
N PRO A 149 -6.95 -19.99 18.13
CA PRO A 149 -7.91 -20.68 17.28
C PRO A 149 -9.17 -21.07 18.06
N GLY A 150 -10.34 -20.89 17.46
CA GLY A 150 -11.61 -21.19 18.10
C GLY A 150 -12.12 -20.15 19.12
N SER A 151 -11.47 -18.97 19.27
CA SER A 151 -11.96 -17.90 20.15
C SER A 151 -13.28 -17.27 19.61
N MET A 152 -14.26 -17.00 20.48
CA MET A 152 -15.54 -16.39 20.06
C MET A 152 -15.52 -14.86 20.11
N ILE A 153 -15.25 -14.24 18.96
CA ILE A 153 -15.07 -12.79 18.83
C ILE A 153 -16.38 -12.15 18.37
N ALA A 154 -16.90 -11.18 19.12
CA ALA A 154 -18.02 -10.35 18.69
C ALA A 154 -17.53 -9.14 17.89
N LEU A 155 -18.27 -8.73 16.86
CA LEU A 155 -18.06 -7.45 16.19
C LEU A 155 -18.78 -6.32 16.94
N ASP A 156 -18.17 -5.14 16.98
CA ASP A 156 -18.77 -3.94 17.60
C ASP A 156 -20.09 -3.56 16.93
N GLU A 157 -20.12 -3.57 15.59
CA GLU A 157 -21.33 -3.41 14.77
C GLU A 157 -21.43 -4.56 13.75
N PRO A 158 -22.60 -5.23 13.62
CA PRO A 158 -22.77 -6.31 12.65
C PRO A 158 -22.75 -5.83 11.18
N VAL A 159 -22.05 -6.58 10.33
CA VAL A 159 -21.76 -6.25 8.93
C VAL A 159 -22.76 -6.94 8.01
N LEU A 160 -23.47 -6.17 7.18
CA LEU A 160 -24.38 -6.69 6.16
C LEU A 160 -23.57 -7.27 4.98
N ARG A 161 -23.72 -8.58 4.71
CA ARG A 161 -23.01 -9.29 3.61
C ARG A 161 -23.91 -9.84 2.51
N ALA A 162 -25.22 -9.93 2.76
CA ALA A 162 -26.22 -10.14 1.72
C ALA A 162 -27.47 -9.33 1.99
N ASP A 163 -28.11 -8.83 0.93
CA ASP A 163 -29.44 -8.20 0.96
C ASP A 163 -30.08 -8.36 -0.42
N THR A 164 -30.99 -9.32 -0.53
CA THR A 164 -31.61 -9.64 -1.82
C THR A 164 -32.55 -8.56 -2.34
N ALA A 165 -32.98 -7.62 -1.50
CA ALA A 165 -33.85 -6.52 -1.91
C ALA A 165 -33.06 -5.37 -2.55
N THR A 166 -31.75 -5.25 -2.27
CA THR A 166 -30.84 -4.32 -2.94
C THR A 166 -30.01 -4.97 -4.05
N GLY A 167 -29.95 -6.31 -4.08
CA GLY A 167 -29.20 -7.09 -5.07
C GLY A 167 -27.80 -7.53 -4.59
N LEU A 168 -27.50 -7.39 -3.29
CA LEU A 168 -26.25 -7.85 -2.69
C LEU A 168 -26.30 -9.37 -2.47
N ALA A 169 -25.26 -10.08 -2.92
CA ALA A 169 -25.16 -11.53 -3.14
C ALA A 169 -26.12 -12.09 -4.21
N ALA A 170 -27.42 -11.79 -4.16
CA ALA A 170 -28.40 -12.19 -5.18
C ALA A 170 -29.63 -11.26 -5.20
N SER A 171 -30.61 -11.53 -6.06
CA SER A 171 -31.93 -10.85 -6.06
C SER A 171 -33.05 -11.63 -5.33
N ALA A 172 -32.81 -12.91 -5.06
CA ALA A 172 -33.61 -13.79 -4.20
C ALA A 172 -32.79 -15.08 -3.95
N ILE A 173 -33.10 -15.82 -2.88
CA ILE A 173 -32.64 -17.21 -2.71
C ILE A 173 -33.73 -18.20 -3.12
N GLY A 174 -33.33 -19.39 -3.55
CA GLY A 174 -34.23 -20.48 -3.96
C GLY A 174 -33.54 -21.84 -3.84
N ALA A 175 -33.95 -22.83 -4.62
CA ALA A 175 -33.44 -24.20 -4.50
C ALA A 175 -31.95 -24.38 -4.91
N ALA A 176 -31.39 -23.45 -5.70
CA ALA A 176 -29.96 -23.37 -5.92
C ALA A 176 -29.29 -22.55 -4.79
N ALA A 177 -28.12 -22.99 -4.34
CA ALA A 177 -27.33 -22.22 -3.39
C ALA A 177 -26.80 -20.93 -4.01
N VAL A 178 -26.79 -19.87 -3.21
CA VAL A 178 -26.13 -18.60 -3.49
C VAL A 178 -24.92 -18.51 -2.55
N PRO A 179 -23.68 -18.35 -3.04
CA PRO A 179 -22.54 -18.07 -2.18
C PRO A 179 -22.67 -16.67 -1.57
N ILE A 180 -22.38 -16.55 -0.27
CA ILE A 180 -22.36 -15.28 0.45
C ILE A 180 -21.00 -15.16 1.13
N ASN A 181 -20.16 -14.30 0.56
CA ASN A 181 -18.81 -14.05 1.06
C ASN A 181 -18.90 -13.29 2.38
N VAL A 182 -18.23 -13.75 3.43
CA VAL A 182 -18.39 -13.21 4.79
C VAL A 182 -17.10 -12.63 5.39
N VAL A 183 -15.94 -13.00 4.85
CA VAL A 183 -14.60 -12.52 5.25
C VAL A 183 -14.24 -11.12 4.72
N GLY A 184 -13.27 -10.48 5.36
CA GLY A 184 -12.56 -9.29 4.89
C GLY A 184 -13.20 -7.93 5.19
N LEU A 185 -14.47 -7.86 5.61
CA LEU A 185 -15.18 -6.60 5.83
C LEU A 185 -15.60 -6.37 7.28
N GLY A 186 -15.48 -5.12 7.72
CA GLY A 186 -16.03 -4.62 8.99
C GLY A 186 -15.50 -5.31 10.25
N GLY A 187 -14.24 -5.74 10.24
CA GLY A 187 -13.56 -6.34 11.39
C GLY A 187 -13.49 -7.88 11.38
N VAL A 188 -13.98 -8.52 10.31
CA VAL A 188 -13.63 -9.91 9.98
C VAL A 188 -12.36 -9.89 9.10
N PRO A 189 -11.30 -10.65 9.42
CA PRO A 189 -10.15 -10.84 8.53
C PRO A 189 -10.54 -11.43 7.17
N SER A 190 -9.68 -11.30 6.16
CA SER A 190 -9.83 -11.96 4.84
C SER A 190 -9.52 -13.46 4.89
N THR A 191 -8.49 -13.85 5.65
CA THR A 191 -8.03 -15.24 5.83
C THR A 191 -8.03 -15.64 7.32
N GLN A 192 -7.78 -16.92 7.63
CA GLN A 192 -7.73 -17.46 9.01
C GLN A 192 -9.06 -17.30 9.80
N VAL A 193 -10.19 -17.65 9.18
CA VAL A 193 -11.53 -17.61 9.79
C VAL A 193 -12.31 -18.90 9.50
N ARG A 194 -12.31 -19.87 10.43
CA ARG A 194 -13.09 -21.12 10.28
C ARG A 194 -14.60 -20.93 10.27
N ALA A 195 -15.13 -19.93 11.00
CA ALA A 195 -16.58 -19.78 11.17
C ALA A 195 -17.03 -18.35 11.55
N VAL A 196 -18.29 -18.03 11.26
CA VAL A 196 -18.93 -16.73 11.58
C VAL A 196 -20.25 -16.85 12.34
N PHE A 197 -20.51 -15.90 13.24
CA PHE A 197 -21.80 -15.71 13.90
C PHE A 197 -22.74 -14.91 13.01
N ALA A 198 -23.53 -15.60 12.19
CA ALA A 198 -24.45 -15.01 11.22
C ALA A 198 -25.88 -14.87 11.77
N THR A 199 -26.46 -13.68 11.61
CA THR A 199 -27.89 -13.42 11.81
C THR A 199 -28.59 -13.26 10.48
N MET A 200 -29.55 -14.12 10.21
CA MET A 200 -30.33 -14.16 8.98
C MET A 200 -31.71 -13.53 9.18
N VAL A 201 -32.07 -12.59 8.32
CA VAL A 201 -33.42 -12.04 8.18
C VAL A 201 -34.04 -12.66 6.94
N VAL A 202 -34.99 -13.57 7.11
CA VAL A 202 -35.62 -14.33 6.02
C VAL A 202 -37.06 -13.88 5.86
N THR A 203 -37.49 -13.55 4.64
CA THR A 203 -38.89 -13.25 4.33
C THR A 203 -39.42 -14.16 3.23
N SER A 204 -40.46 -14.93 3.55
CA SER A 204 -41.05 -15.96 2.68
C SER A 204 -42.59 -15.86 2.65
N ASP A 205 -43.23 -16.26 1.55
CA ASP A 205 -44.70 -16.32 1.45
C ASP A 205 -45.31 -17.54 2.15
N ARG A 206 -44.48 -18.55 2.45
CA ARG A 206 -44.83 -19.84 3.04
C ARG A 206 -43.75 -20.31 4.02
N ALA A 207 -44.08 -21.28 4.88
CA ALA A 207 -43.06 -21.98 5.66
C ALA A 207 -42.09 -22.72 4.73
N THR A 208 -40.80 -22.66 5.03
CA THR A 208 -39.71 -23.20 4.18
C THR A 208 -38.54 -23.65 5.05
N THR A 209 -37.56 -24.31 4.45
CA THR A 209 -36.28 -24.67 5.08
C THR A 209 -35.18 -23.88 4.38
N ILE A 210 -34.33 -23.19 5.14
CA ILE A 210 -33.10 -22.59 4.65
C ILE A 210 -31.97 -23.58 4.87
N THR A 211 -31.11 -23.80 3.88
CA THR A 211 -29.94 -24.69 4.01
C THR A 211 -28.67 -23.87 3.84
N THR A 212 -27.77 -23.92 4.83
CA THR A 212 -26.54 -23.10 4.87
C THR A 212 -25.55 -23.65 5.88
N GLY A 213 -24.25 -23.70 5.55
CA GLY A 213 -23.18 -24.21 6.43
C GLY A 213 -23.53 -25.60 7.00
N GLY A 214 -23.96 -26.52 6.13
CA GLY A 214 -24.52 -27.83 6.48
C GLY A 214 -25.94 -27.81 7.12
N GLN A 215 -26.30 -26.77 7.87
CA GLN A 215 -27.50 -26.71 8.71
C GLN A 215 -28.79 -26.52 7.89
N ARG A 216 -29.87 -27.22 8.29
CA ARG A 216 -31.22 -27.07 7.73
C ARG A 216 -32.18 -26.38 8.71
N LEU A 217 -32.38 -25.08 8.52
CA LEU A 217 -33.09 -24.19 9.43
C LEU A 217 -34.58 -24.07 9.04
N PRO A 218 -35.54 -24.57 9.86
CA PRO A 218 -36.96 -24.40 9.59
C PRO A 218 -37.42 -22.96 9.87
N VAL A 219 -38.10 -22.33 8.91
CA VAL A 219 -38.65 -20.97 9.05
C VAL A 219 -40.13 -20.89 8.71
N GLY A 220 -40.86 -20.02 9.42
CA GLY A 220 -42.27 -19.76 9.18
C GLY A 220 -42.53 -18.87 7.97
N ALA A 221 -43.80 -18.75 7.58
CA ALA A 221 -44.24 -17.75 6.61
C ALA A 221 -44.16 -16.32 7.22
N GLY A 222 -43.88 -15.32 6.39
CA GLY A 222 -43.61 -13.95 6.83
C GLY A 222 -42.12 -13.69 7.07
N ARG A 223 -41.80 -12.75 7.97
CA ARG A 223 -40.42 -12.33 8.30
C ARG A 223 -39.92 -13.03 9.57
N THR A 224 -38.95 -13.93 9.39
CA THR A 224 -38.22 -14.61 10.46
C THR A 224 -36.85 -13.93 10.68
N ILE A 225 -36.37 -13.90 11.93
CA ILE A 225 -34.99 -13.52 12.26
C ILE A 225 -34.42 -14.59 13.18
N MET A 226 -33.23 -15.10 12.86
CA MET A 226 -32.53 -16.17 13.59
C MET A 226 -31.02 -15.95 13.55
N THR A 227 -30.28 -16.55 14.47
CA THR A 227 -28.81 -16.47 14.55
C THR A 227 -28.24 -17.87 14.77
N THR A 228 -27.14 -18.17 14.06
CA THR A 228 -26.36 -19.40 14.22
C THR A 228 -24.87 -19.12 14.01
N ILE A 229 -24.04 -20.14 14.18
CA ILE A 229 -22.64 -20.15 13.75
C ILE A 229 -22.57 -20.94 12.44
N LEU A 230 -21.87 -20.44 11.43
CA LEU A 230 -21.72 -21.10 10.12
C LEU A 230 -20.22 -21.35 9.86
N PRO A 231 -19.79 -22.58 9.52
CA PRO A 231 -18.47 -22.82 8.94
C PRO A 231 -18.37 -22.13 7.58
N LEU A 232 -17.14 -21.86 7.13
CA LEU A 232 -16.87 -21.29 5.82
C LEU A 232 -16.44 -22.36 4.81
N ASP A 233 -16.59 -22.07 3.53
CA ASP A 233 -15.89 -22.76 2.45
C ASP A 233 -14.48 -22.16 2.22
N GLU A 234 -13.70 -22.80 1.34
CA GLU A 234 -12.33 -22.41 0.97
C GLU A 234 -12.19 -20.94 0.51
N ASN A 235 -13.26 -20.32 0.02
CA ASN A 235 -13.28 -18.93 -0.46
C ASN A 235 -13.73 -17.92 0.62
N GLY A 236 -13.85 -18.36 1.88
CA GLY A 236 -14.34 -17.53 2.98
C GLY A 236 -15.81 -17.14 2.82
N ALA A 237 -16.60 -17.97 2.13
CA ALA A 237 -18.01 -17.77 1.88
C ALA A 237 -18.88 -18.81 2.61
N VAL A 238 -20.20 -18.60 2.55
CA VAL A 238 -21.18 -19.60 2.96
C VAL A 238 -22.30 -19.69 1.92
N GLY A 239 -22.53 -20.88 1.37
CA GLY A 239 -23.70 -21.16 0.54
C GLY A 239 -25.01 -21.03 1.31
N VAL A 240 -26.03 -20.41 0.69
CA VAL A 240 -27.40 -20.34 1.22
C VAL A 240 -28.43 -20.71 0.15
N SER A 241 -29.30 -21.68 0.45
CA SER A 241 -30.46 -22.07 -0.39
C SER A 241 -31.76 -22.09 0.42
N SER A 242 -32.90 -22.23 -0.26
CA SER A 242 -34.24 -22.33 0.32
C SER A 242 -35.08 -23.38 -0.42
N SER A 243 -35.86 -24.18 0.31
CA SER A 243 -36.81 -25.13 -0.29
C SER A 243 -38.06 -24.45 -0.89
N ALA A 244 -38.22 -23.14 -0.71
CA ALA A 244 -39.21 -22.32 -1.42
C ALA A 244 -38.68 -21.86 -2.79
N SER A 245 -39.59 -21.61 -3.74
CA SER A 245 -39.23 -21.20 -5.10
C SER A 245 -38.48 -19.86 -5.16
N GLN A 246 -38.84 -18.92 -4.29
CA GLN A 246 -38.10 -17.69 -4.00
C GLN A 246 -38.35 -17.25 -2.56
N ALA A 247 -37.31 -16.82 -1.85
CA ALA A 247 -37.40 -16.07 -0.59
C ALA A 247 -36.45 -14.87 -0.63
N GLN A 248 -36.72 -13.87 0.22
CA GLN A 248 -35.83 -12.72 0.42
C GLN A 248 -34.97 -12.94 1.66
N LEU A 249 -33.70 -12.54 1.60
CA LEU A 249 -32.68 -12.77 2.60
C LEU A 249 -31.87 -11.50 2.87
N GLN A 250 -31.60 -11.22 4.14
CA GLN A 250 -30.47 -10.38 4.55
C GLN A 250 -29.57 -11.20 5.50
N VAL A 251 -28.25 -11.08 5.38
CA VAL A 251 -27.28 -11.74 6.27
C VAL A 251 -26.38 -10.71 6.93
N TYR A 252 -26.36 -10.72 8.26
CA TYR A 252 -25.50 -9.88 9.09
C TYR A 252 -24.47 -10.75 9.81
N VAL A 253 -23.19 -10.61 9.50
CA VAL A 253 -22.11 -11.17 10.31
C VAL A 253 -21.98 -10.34 11.58
N SER A 254 -21.95 -10.98 12.75
CA SER A 254 -21.91 -10.31 14.06
C SER A 254 -20.80 -10.77 14.98
N GLY A 255 -19.95 -11.64 14.47
CA GLY A 255 -18.80 -12.20 15.15
C GLY A 255 -18.14 -13.23 14.25
N TRP A 256 -16.91 -13.59 14.58
CA TRP A 256 -16.11 -14.57 13.86
C TRP A 256 -15.28 -15.40 14.84
N ILE A 257 -14.75 -16.50 14.32
CA ILE A 257 -13.97 -17.49 15.07
C ILE A 257 -12.65 -17.68 14.32
N PRO A 258 -11.49 -17.35 14.91
CA PRO A 258 -10.20 -17.53 14.27
C PRO A 258 -9.92 -19.00 13.96
N ASP A 259 -9.27 -19.24 12.83
CA ASP A 259 -8.46 -20.44 12.63
C ASP A 259 -7.12 -20.34 13.37
N GLU A 260 -6.32 -21.39 13.27
CA GLU A 260 -4.91 -21.36 13.60
C GLU A 260 -4.13 -20.41 12.67
N PRO A 261 -3.02 -19.83 13.14
CA PRO A 261 -2.01 -19.28 12.24
C PRO A 261 -1.33 -20.42 11.47
N ALA A 262 -0.93 -20.15 10.23
CA ALA A 262 -0.18 -21.12 9.42
C ALA A 262 1.05 -21.66 10.17
N GLN A 263 1.34 -22.96 10.02
CA GLN A 263 2.39 -23.68 10.76
C GLN A 263 2.19 -23.70 12.30
N ALA A 264 0.95 -23.70 12.78
CA ALA A 264 0.67 -23.78 14.22
C ALA A 264 1.10 -25.10 14.86
N SER A 265 1.53 -25.02 16.12
CA SER A 265 1.76 -26.19 16.99
C SER A 265 0.47 -26.93 17.38
N GLN A 266 -0.66 -26.22 17.44
CA GLN A 266 -1.98 -26.77 17.79
C GLN A 266 -3.12 -26.03 17.05
N VAL A 267 -4.02 -26.81 16.45
CA VAL A 267 -5.26 -26.40 15.75
C VAL A 267 -6.38 -26.04 16.74
N ASN A 268 -6.35 -26.60 17.96
CA ASN A 268 -7.39 -26.42 18.98
C ASN A 268 -6.81 -26.39 20.41
N LEU A 269 -7.31 -25.47 21.24
CA LEU A 269 -6.95 -25.28 22.65
C LEU A 269 -8.11 -25.65 23.59
N PRO A 270 -7.87 -25.84 24.90
CA PRO A 270 -8.93 -25.78 25.89
C PRO A 270 -9.69 -24.44 25.81
N GLY A 271 -11.01 -24.50 25.70
CA GLY A 271 -11.89 -23.35 25.48
C GLY A 271 -12.12 -22.95 24.02
N SER A 272 -11.47 -23.59 23.04
CA SER A 272 -11.76 -23.39 21.61
C SER A 272 -13.15 -23.88 21.24
N PHE A 273 -13.77 -23.21 20.25
CA PHE A 273 -14.94 -23.71 19.56
C PHE A 273 -14.57 -24.56 18.33
N VAL A 274 -15.26 -25.68 18.15
CA VAL A 274 -15.15 -26.57 16.98
C VAL A 274 -16.53 -26.87 16.42
N VAL A 275 -16.71 -26.73 15.11
CA VAL A 275 -17.97 -27.00 14.39
C VAL A 275 -18.25 -28.50 14.30
N THR A 276 -19.53 -28.92 14.34
CA THR A 276 -19.93 -30.32 14.14
C THR A 276 -20.31 -30.59 12.67
N ALA A 277 -19.45 -31.27 11.90
CA ALA A 277 -19.72 -31.60 10.50
C ALA A 277 -20.90 -32.59 10.31
N ASP A 278 -21.00 -33.63 11.13
CA ASP A 278 -21.90 -34.79 10.96
C ASP A 278 -23.43 -34.51 11.01
N ALA A 279 -23.87 -33.27 11.25
CA ALA A 279 -25.16 -33.00 11.88
C ALA A 279 -26.15 -32.13 11.07
N THR A 280 -26.22 -32.37 9.76
CA THR A 280 -26.89 -31.50 8.78
C THR A 280 -28.43 -31.62 8.73
N ASP A 281 -29.00 -32.79 9.04
CA ASP A 281 -30.46 -33.03 8.96
C ASP A 281 -31.26 -32.44 10.14
N GLY A 282 -30.69 -32.50 11.35
CA GLY A 282 -31.41 -32.28 12.62
C GLY A 282 -32.45 -33.38 12.93
N ALA A 283 -32.93 -33.41 14.18
CA ALA A 283 -33.91 -34.40 14.63
C ALA A 283 -35.17 -33.74 15.23
N VAL A 284 -36.31 -34.44 15.15
CA VAL A 284 -37.63 -33.95 15.57
C VAL A 284 -38.22 -34.89 16.64
N ALA A 285 -38.75 -34.33 17.72
CA ALA A 285 -39.35 -35.06 18.84
C ALA A 285 -40.60 -34.35 19.41
N ASP A 286 -41.62 -35.13 19.81
CA ASP A 286 -42.84 -34.62 20.46
C ASP A 286 -42.64 -34.47 21.98
N VAL A 287 -42.14 -33.33 22.43
CA VAL A 287 -41.77 -33.10 23.84
C VAL A 287 -42.99 -32.70 24.67
N ARG A 288 -43.15 -33.30 25.85
CA ARG A 288 -44.31 -33.12 26.75
C ARG A 288 -43.90 -32.77 28.17
N GLU A 289 -44.74 -32.02 28.88
CA GLU A 289 -44.56 -31.69 30.30
C GLU A 289 -44.32 -32.96 31.15
N GLY A 290 -43.22 -32.97 31.91
CA GLY A 290 -42.84 -34.10 32.75
C GLY A 290 -42.39 -35.36 31.99
N SER A 291 -42.26 -35.30 30.66
CA SER A 291 -41.76 -36.40 29.82
C SER A 291 -40.60 -35.89 28.94
N PRO A 292 -39.35 -35.91 29.47
CA PRO A 292 -38.16 -35.51 28.70
C PRO A 292 -37.90 -36.48 27.54
N GLU A 293 -37.55 -35.95 26.37
CA GLU A 293 -37.18 -36.75 25.18
C GLU A 293 -35.66 -36.64 24.92
N PRO A 294 -34.94 -37.73 24.58
CA PRO A 294 -33.50 -37.69 24.37
C PRO A 294 -33.04 -36.80 23.21
N ALA A 295 -31.99 -36.01 23.42
CA ALA A 295 -31.28 -35.30 22.37
C ALA A 295 -29.98 -36.05 22.01
N LEU A 296 -29.92 -36.67 20.84
CA LEU A 296 -28.79 -37.48 20.37
C LEU A 296 -27.62 -36.63 19.84
N ILE A 297 -27.10 -35.74 20.68
CA ILE A 297 -26.06 -34.77 20.31
C ILE A 297 -24.76 -35.49 19.93
N SER A 298 -24.41 -35.48 18.65
CA SER A 298 -23.03 -35.72 18.20
C SER A 298 -22.13 -34.66 18.80
N ARG A 299 -21.06 -35.08 19.48
CA ARG A 299 -20.10 -34.20 20.14
C ARG A 299 -18.71 -34.83 20.23
N ASN A 300 -17.72 -33.98 20.40
CA ASN A 300 -16.42 -34.35 20.94
C ASN A 300 -16.58 -34.73 22.42
N ALA A 301 -16.00 -35.84 22.88
CA ALA A 301 -16.04 -36.21 24.30
C ALA A 301 -15.06 -35.39 25.18
N ASP A 302 -14.14 -34.62 24.59
CA ASP A 302 -13.39 -33.54 25.23
C ASP A 302 -14.11 -32.17 25.15
N ALA A 303 -15.35 -32.12 24.66
CA ALA A 303 -16.23 -30.99 24.89
C ALA A 303 -16.54 -30.84 26.39
N GLU A 304 -16.55 -29.61 26.90
CA GLU A 304 -17.16 -29.31 28.21
C GLU A 304 -18.61 -28.81 28.05
N TYR A 305 -18.93 -28.17 26.92
CA TYR A 305 -20.27 -27.70 26.58
C TYR A 305 -20.54 -27.90 25.08
N SER A 306 -21.78 -28.24 24.72
CA SER A 306 -22.21 -28.29 23.33
C SER A 306 -23.15 -27.12 23.03
N ILE A 307 -22.98 -26.48 21.89
CA ILE A 307 -23.89 -25.49 21.32
C ILE A 307 -24.79 -26.18 20.29
N GLY A 308 -26.09 -25.94 20.40
CA GLY A 308 -27.09 -26.42 19.45
C GLY A 308 -28.10 -25.36 19.09
N LEU A 309 -28.88 -25.61 18.05
CA LEU A 309 -30.11 -24.89 17.73
C LEU A 309 -31.32 -25.67 18.21
N VAL A 310 -32.33 -24.95 18.70
CA VAL A 310 -33.69 -25.49 18.91
C VAL A 310 -34.73 -24.62 18.23
N ALA A 311 -35.79 -25.26 17.72
CA ALA A 311 -37.00 -24.64 17.21
C ALA A 311 -38.22 -25.49 17.63
N ALA A 312 -39.42 -24.94 17.59
CA ALA A 312 -40.64 -25.67 17.92
C ALA A 312 -41.83 -25.21 17.08
N THR A 313 -42.77 -26.13 16.83
CA THR A 313 -44.12 -25.80 16.34
C THR A 313 -44.88 -24.97 17.36
N ASP A 314 -46.12 -24.58 17.03
CA ASP A 314 -47.06 -24.13 18.03
C ASP A 314 -47.23 -25.16 19.16
N ALA A 315 -47.38 -24.65 20.37
CA ALA A 315 -47.50 -25.42 21.61
C ALA A 315 -48.90 -25.27 22.21
N SER A 316 -49.34 -26.26 23.00
CA SER A 316 -50.67 -26.23 23.63
C SER A 316 -50.91 -25.01 24.55
N GLU A 317 -49.85 -24.42 25.11
CA GLU A 317 -49.86 -23.09 25.72
C GLU A 317 -48.49 -22.41 25.63
N THR A 318 -48.41 -21.10 25.92
CA THR A 318 -47.13 -20.37 25.92
C THR A 318 -46.20 -20.95 26.98
N THR A 319 -45.06 -21.47 26.56
CA THR A 319 -44.20 -22.32 27.38
C THR A 319 -42.73 -22.03 27.14
N PHE A 320 -41.87 -22.81 27.78
CA PHE A 320 -40.42 -22.72 27.64
C PHE A 320 -39.88 -24.09 27.25
N LEU A 321 -38.92 -24.11 26.32
CA LEU A 321 -38.20 -25.27 25.84
C LEU A 321 -36.73 -25.15 26.27
N ASP A 322 -36.21 -26.18 26.94
CA ASP A 322 -34.84 -26.22 27.44
C ASP A 322 -34.13 -27.50 26.99
N LEU A 323 -32.80 -27.47 26.97
CA LEU A 323 -31.94 -28.61 26.66
C LEU A 323 -31.17 -28.95 27.95
N GLY A 324 -31.64 -29.96 28.67
CA GLY A 324 -31.21 -30.32 30.03
C GLY A 324 -32.36 -30.72 30.95
N GLU A 325 -32.03 -31.05 32.20
CA GLU A 325 -32.96 -31.62 33.19
C GLU A 325 -34.26 -30.82 33.39
N ALA A 326 -35.37 -31.55 33.59
CA ALA A 326 -36.69 -30.98 33.83
C ALA A 326 -36.74 -30.21 35.17
N TYR A 327 -37.07 -28.93 35.11
CA TYR A 327 -36.93 -28.00 36.23
C TYR A 327 -38.26 -27.53 36.83
N ALA A 328 -38.32 -27.42 38.16
CA ALA A 328 -39.45 -26.88 38.90
C ALA A 328 -39.12 -25.46 39.44
N GLY A 329 -39.33 -24.42 38.63
CA GLY A 329 -38.94 -23.05 39.00
C GLY A 329 -39.54 -21.95 38.11
N ARG A 330 -38.84 -20.81 37.99
CA ARG A 330 -39.08 -19.85 36.90
C ARG A 330 -38.85 -20.53 35.55
N GLY A 331 -39.40 -20.00 34.46
CA GLY A 331 -38.99 -20.43 33.12
C GLY A 331 -37.50 -20.19 32.89
N ARG A 332 -36.88 -20.97 31.99
CA ARG A 332 -35.54 -20.82 31.39
C ARG A 332 -35.57 -21.53 30.03
N GLY A 333 -34.56 -21.34 29.19
CA GLY A 333 -34.55 -21.88 27.83
C GLY A 333 -35.19 -20.94 26.79
N ALA A 334 -35.51 -21.47 25.61
CA ALA A 334 -36.22 -20.76 24.54
C ALA A 334 -37.71 -20.59 24.86
N VAL A 335 -38.31 -19.49 24.41
CA VAL A 335 -39.75 -19.21 24.59
C VAL A 335 -40.53 -19.74 23.38
N VAL A 336 -41.58 -20.53 23.66
CA VAL A 336 -42.48 -21.10 22.65
C VAL A 336 -43.86 -20.45 22.76
N ASP A 337 -44.34 -19.81 21.69
CA ASP A 337 -45.67 -19.20 21.61
C ASP A 337 -46.77 -20.22 21.26
N ALA A 338 -47.95 -20.06 21.86
CA ALA A 338 -49.08 -20.97 21.69
C ALA A 338 -49.73 -20.99 20.29
N ALA A 339 -49.28 -20.15 19.34
CA ALA A 339 -49.65 -20.28 17.92
C ALA A 339 -48.57 -19.84 16.93
N ALA A 340 -47.42 -19.32 17.39
CA ALA A 340 -46.26 -19.01 16.54
C ALA A 340 -45.05 -19.93 16.78
N GLY A 341 -45.09 -20.78 17.80
CA GLY A 341 -44.01 -21.70 18.14
C GLY A 341 -42.72 -21.00 18.59
N ALA A 342 -41.57 -21.56 18.22
CA ALA A 342 -40.26 -20.97 18.44
C ALA A 342 -39.39 -21.10 17.17
N VAL A 343 -38.79 -19.99 16.75
CA VAL A 343 -37.82 -19.96 15.63
C VAL A 343 -36.47 -20.54 16.06
N PRO A 344 -35.64 -21.04 15.12
CA PRO A 344 -34.30 -21.54 15.39
C PRO A 344 -33.46 -20.53 16.19
N GLN A 345 -32.94 -20.97 17.33
CA GLN A 345 -32.09 -20.15 18.19
C GLN A 345 -31.12 -21.01 19.00
N LEU A 346 -29.97 -20.41 19.35
CA LEU A 346 -28.90 -21.11 20.06
C LEU A 346 -29.28 -21.46 21.51
N VAL A 347 -28.86 -22.65 21.93
CA VAL A 347 -28.81 -23.18 23.29
C VAL A 347 -27.39 -23.64 23.60
N VAL A 348 -27.04 -23.64 24.88
CA VAL A 348 -25.78 -24.20 25.38
C VAL A 348 -26.16 -25.24 26.45
N THR A 349 -25.71 -26.48 26.28
CA THR A 349 -25.82 -27.54 27.29
C THR A 349 -24.43 -27.92 27.80
N LYS A 350 -24.32 -28.48 29.00
CA LYS A 350 -23.06 -29.05 29.49
C LYS A 350 -22.90 -30.44 28.90
N ALA A 351 -21.75 -30.72 28.28
CA ALA A 351 -21.46 -32.04 27.76
C ALA A 351 -21.43 -33.07 28.90
N GLN A 352 -22.33 -34.06 28.84
CA GLN A 352 -22.40 -35.19 29.76
C GLN A 352 -22.71 -36.47 28.98
N ASN A 353 -22.27 -37.62 29.50
CA ASN A 353 -22.10 -38.83 28.70
C ASN A 353 -23.38 -39.65 28.40
N SER A 354 -24.56 -39.21 28.85
CA SER A 354 -25.82 -39.94 28.63
C SER A 354 -27.14 -39.15 28.72
N ASP A 355 -27.15 -37.95 29.30
CA ASP A 355 -28.37 -37.39 29.94
C ASP A 355 -28.92 -36.10 29.27
N ASP A 356 -28.47 -35.75 28.07
CA ASP A 356 -29.02 -34.62 27.31
C ASP A 356 -30.47 -34.93 26.85
N VAL A 357 -31.41 -34.14 27.37
CA VAL A 357 -32.85 -34.28 27.10
C VAL A 357 -33.49 -32.94 26.77
N LEU A 358 -34.40 -32.93 25.79
CA LEU A 358 -35.30 -31.82 25.56
C LEU A 358 -36.38 -31.82 26.64
N THR A 359 -36.58 -30.69 27.29
CA THR A 359 -37.63 -30.52 28.29
C THR A 359 -38.53 -29.33 28.00
N LEU A 360 -39.85 -29.59 28.01
CA LEU A 360 -40.87 -28.57 27.87
C LEU A 360 -41.46 -28.27 29.25
N ARG A 361 -41.43 -27.01 29.66
CA ARG A 361 -41.85 -26.60 31.02
C ARG A 361 -43.32 -26.96 31.31
N ARG A 362 -44.18 -26.82 30.31
CA ARG A 362 -45.63 -27.03 30.36
C ARG A 362 -46.18 -27.39 28.97
N GLY A 363 -47.24 -28.20 28.94
CA GLY A 363 -47.95 -28.53 27.70
C GLY A 363 -47.24 -29.56 26.80
N GLU A 364 -47.43 -29.42 25.49
CA GLU A 364 -46.89 -30.29 24.43
C GLU A 364 -46.50 -29.45 23.19
N ALA A 365 -45.42 -29.82 22.51
CA ALA A 365 -44.95 -29.23 21.24
C ALA A 365 -44.06 -30.20 20.45
N SER A 366 -44.09 -30.12 19.11
CA SER A 366 -43.10 -30.79 18.25
C SER A 366 -41.84 -29.92 18.18
N VAL A 367 -40.73 -30.43 18.66
CA VAL A 367 -39.43 -29.73 18.75
C VAL A 367 -38.49 -30.25 17.67
N TRP A 368 -37.84 -29.34 16.95
CA TRP A 368 -36.67 -29.63 16.12
C TRP A 368 -35.40 -29.18 16.85
N TRP A 369 -34.34 -29.97 16.76
CA TRP A 369 -33.02 -29.61 17.28
C TRP A 369 -31.91 -30.11 16.35
N ALA A 370 -30.79 -29.40 16.35
CA ALA A 370 -29.54 -29.81 15.71
C ALA A 370 -28.35 -29.28 16.53
N PRO A 371 -27.22 -29.97 16.63
CA PRO A 371 -26.00 -29.38 17.19
C PRO A 371 -25.37 -28.43 16.17
N VAL A 372 -24.45 -27.58 16.65
CA VAL A 372 -23.72 -26.60 15.82
C VAL A 372 -22.21 -26.76 16.02
N GLY A 373 -21.79 -27.05 17.25
CA GLY A 373 -20.40 -27.27 17.62
C GLY A 373 -20.21 -27.39 19.13
N ASP A 374 -18.99 -27.69 19.55
CA ASP A 374 -18.61 -27.83 20.95
C ASP A 374 -17.67 -26.71 21.40
N ILE A 375 -17.71 -26.38 22.69
CA ILE A 375 -16.65 -25.67 23.40
C ILE A 375 -15.82 -26.74 24.11
N LEU A 376 -14.54 -26.84 23.72
CA LEU A 376 -13.62 -27.84 24.26
C LEU A 376 -13.21 -27.53 25.70
N GLY A 377 -12.97 -28.59 26.47
CA GLY A 377 -12.38 -28.51 27.81
C GLY A 377 -10.92 -28.98 27.84
N GLU A 378 -10.51 -29.40 29.04
CA GLU A 378 -9.28 -30.13 29.29
C GLU A 378 -9.23 -31.46 28.52
N GLU A 379 -8.03 -31.91 28.19
CA GLU A 379 -7.78 -33.07 27.34
C GLU A 379 -8.15 -34.39 28.02
N GLN A 380 -8.79 -35.30 27.26
CA GLN A 380 -9.32 -36.56 27.81
C GLN A 380 -8.75 -37.78 27.07
N SER A 381 -8.06 -38.64 27.82
CA SER A 381 -7.54 -39.91 27.31
C SER A 381 -8.67 -40.91 27.00
N ARG A 382 -8.50 -41.69 25.92
CA ARG A 382 -9.58 -42.49 25.30
C ARG A 382 -9.27 -43.99 25.14
N PRO A 383 -10.28 -44.81 24.82
CA PRO A 383 -10.08 -46.16 24.28
C PRO A 383 -9.30 -46.14 22.95
N ALA A 384 -8.29 -47.02 22.84
CA ALA A 384 -7.35 -47.05 21.71
C ALA A 384 -7.90 -47.66 20.40
N ASP A 385 -9.21 -47.96 20.35
CA ASP A 385 -9.99 -48.35 19.18
C ASP A 385 -10.71 -47.16 18.52
N GLN A 386 -10.83 -46.02 19.21
CA GLN A 386 -11.20 -44.73 18.62
C GLN A 386 -9.94 -44.02 18.12
N LYS A 387 -9.48 -44.39 16.91
CA LYS A 387 -8.30 -43.80 16.26
C LYS A 387 -8.70 -42.84 15.13
N PRO A 388 -7.90 -41.79 14.89
CA PRO A 388 -8.09 -40.93 13.73
C PRO A 388 -7.80 -41.66 12.41
N THR A 389 -8.24 -41.07 11.31
CA THR A 389 -7.92 -41.44 9.93
C THR A 389 -7.47 -40.20 9.18
N ILE A 390 -6.55 -40.37 8.22
CA ILE A 390 -6.11 -39.35 7.28
C ILE A 390 -5.91 -40.00 5.91
N SER A 391 -6.08 -39.24 4.84
CA SER A 391 -5.68 -39.61 3.48
C SER A 391 -4.88 -38.47 2.83
N VAL A 392 -4.00 -38.81 1.88
CA VAL A 392 -3.38 -37.86 0.95
C VAL A 392 -4.04 -38.03 -0.43
N ASP A 393 -5.00 -37.17 -0.76
CA ASP A 393 -5.85 -37.31 -1.95
C ASP A 393 -5.45 -36.37 -3.11
N SER A 394 -4.62 -35.36 -2.82
CA SER A 394 -4.20 -34.31 -3.78
C SER A 394 -3.49 -34.80 -5.04
N HIS A 395 -2.75 -35.91 -4.97
CA HIS A 395 -1.82 -36.35 -6.03
C HIS A 395 -1.81 -37.89 -6.18
N GLU A 396 -1.54 -38.37 -7.40
CA GLU A 396 -1.27 -39.81 -7.64
C GLU A 396 0.18 -40.17 -7.26
N ASP A 397 0.42 -41.39 -6.77
CA ASP A 397 1.75 -41.89 -6.43
C ASP A 397 2.68 -41.99 -7.66
N GLY A 398 3.87 -41.40 -7.57
CA GLY A 398 4.81 -41.27 -8.68
C GLY A 398 4.44 -40.15 -9.67
N ARG A 399 3.87 -39.05 -9.18
CA ARG A 399 3.50 -37.90 -10.00
C ARG A 399 4.69 -36.95 -10.24
N ASP A 400 4.98 -36.67 -11.51
CA ASP A 400 5.86 -35.57 -11.92
C ASP A 400 5.29 -34.19 -11.52
N ILE A 401 6.06 -33.39 -10.78
CA ILE A 401 5.81 -31.98 -10.44
C ILE A 401 7.04 -31.14 -10.73
N ASP A 402 6.83 -29.96 -11.32
CA ASP A 402 7.87 -28.98 -11.67
C ASP A 402 7.67 -27.72 -10.80
N LEU A 403 8.69 -27.36 -10.00
CA LEU A 403 8.63 -26.20 -9.12
C LEU A 403 8.99 -24.87 -9.81
N GLY A 404 9.58 -24.86 -11.00
CA GLY A 404 10.14 -23.65 -11.63
C GLY A 404 9.13 -22.51 -11.88
N ALA A 405 7.83 -22.81 -11.88
CA ALA A 405 6.76 -21.80 -12.01
C ALA A 405 6.23 -21.26 -10.67
N HIS A 406 6.15 -22.10 -9.63
CA HIS A 406 5.37 -21.82 -8.40
C HIS A 406 6.09 -22.11 -7.07
N GLY A 407 7.23 -22.80 -7.07
CA GLY A 407 8.10 -22.98 -5.90
C GLY A 407 7.62 -23.99 -4.87
N TYR A 408 6.33 -24.27 -4.82
CA TYR A 408 5.71 -25.32 -4.02
C TYR A 408 4.61 -26.05 -4.79
N PHE A 409 4.14 -27.16 -4.22
CA PHE A 409 2.89 -27.83 -4.56
C PHE A 409 2.11 -28.15 -3.28
N THR A 410 0.79 -28.10 -3.36
CA THR A 410 -0.07 -28.26 -2.19
C THR A 410 -0.44 -29.72 -1.96
N LEU A 411 -0.03 -30.28 -0.83
CA LEU A 411 -0.50 -31.58 -0.33
C LEU A 411 -1.78 -31.39 0.46
N SER A 412 -2.82 -32.17 0.14
CA SER A 412 -4.10 -32.14 0.86
C SER A 412 -4.85 -33.47 0.82
N GLY A 413 -5.85 -33.59 1.68
CA GLY A 413 -6.78 -34.72 1.73
C GLY A 413 -7.77 -34.64 2.89
N GLY A 414 -8.58 -35.69 3.03
CA GLY A 414 -9.56 -35.79 4.12
C GLY A 414 -8.98 -36.32 5.44
N LEU A 415 -9.61 -35.99 6.56
CA LEU A 415 -9.33 -36.64 7.85
C LEU A 415 -10.58 -36.81 8.73
N THR A 416 -10.50 -37.73 9.70
CA THR A 416 -11.50 -37.84 10.79
C THR A 416 -10.81 -38.11 12.12
N THR A 417 -11.33 -37.57 13.21
CA THR A 417 -10.84 -37.82 14.58
C THR A 417 -12.00 -38.31 15.45
N PRO A 418 -12.41 -39.59 15.33
CA PRO A 418 -13.69 -40.07 15.84
C PRO A 418 -13.79 -39.96 17.35
N GLY A 419 -14.50 -38.91 17.78
CA GLY A 419 -14.83 -38.60 19.17
C GLY A 419 -14.00 -37.51 19.81
N SER A 420 -12.81 -37.14 19.33
CA SER A 420 -11.97 -36.07 19.90
C SER A 420 -11.63 -34.99 18.89
N ALA A 421 -11.45 -33.75 19.34
CA ALA A 421 -10.94 -32.70 18.47
C ALA A 421 -9.50 -33.00 18.00
N ILE A 422 -9.15 -32.46 16.82
CA ILE A 422 -7.80 -32.50 16.24
C ILE A 422 -6.85 -31.69 17.12
N ASP A 423 -5.66 -32.23 17.37
CA ASP A 423 -4.55 -31.49 17.98
C ASP A 423 -3.74 -30.77 16.89
N ARG A 424 -3.18 -31.51 15.94
CA ARG A 424 -2.43 -31.00 14.78
C ARG A 424 -2.32 -32.05 13.67
N VAL A 425 -1.91 -31.64 12.48
CA VAL A 425 -1.44 -32.53 11.41
C VAL A 425 0.02 -32.19 11.11
N GLU A 426 0.91 -33.17 11.22
CA GLU A 426 2.33 -33.04 10.88
C GLU A 426 2.58 -33.54 9.45
N VAL A 427 3.37 -32.83 8.66
CA VAL A 427 3.85 -33.30 7.35
C VAL A 427 5.36 -33.51 7.42
N SER A 428 5.80 -34.70 7.02
CA SER A 428 7.21 -35.10 6.97
C SER A 428 7.65 -35.38 5.55
N GLY A 429 8.89 -34.99 5.22
CA GLY A 429 9.59 -35.32 3.99
C GLY A 429 10.83 -36.19 4.24
N PRO A 430 11.75 -36.29 3.26
CA PRO A 430 12.89 -37.22 3.31
C PRO A 430 13.85 -37.06 4.50
N GLU A 431 13.94 -35.87 5.08
CA GLU A 431 14.85 -35.54 6.20
C GLU A 431 14.16 -35.52 7.57
N GLY A 432 12.83 -35.69 7.63
CA GLY A 432 12.02 -35.65 8.85
C GLY A 432 10.81 -34.73 8.72
N LEU A 433 10.32 -34.21 9.85
CA LEU A 433 9.26 -33.19 9.89
C LEU A 433 9.65 -31.96 9.07
N ILE A 434 8.76 -31.50 8.19
CA ILE A 434 8.94 -30.29 7.38
C ILE A 434 7.98 -29.16 7.76
N GLY A 435 6.87 -29.48 8.46
CA GLY A 435 5.96 -28.49 9.05
C GLY A 435 4.66 -29.11 9.57
N THR A 436 3.70 -28.25 9.93
CA THR A 436 2.32 -28.64 10.26
C THR A 436 1.34 -28.12 9.21
N ALA A 437 0.28 -28.87 8.95
CA ALA A 437 -0.76 -28.52 7.98
C ALA A 437 -1.88 -27.70 8.62
N ASP A 438 -2.51 -26.84 7.82
CA ASP A 438 -3.70 -26.09 8.20
C ASP A 438 -4.95 -26.99 8.05
N VAL A 439 -5.94 -26.88 8.94
CA VAL A 439 -7.04 -27.87 9.08
C VAL A 439 -8.43 -27.21 9.10
N ARG A 440 -9.09 -27.19 7.94
CA ARG A 440 -10.45 -26.63 7.77
C ARG A 440 -11.56 -27.67 8.00
N THR A 441 -12.71 -27.23 8.49
CA THR A 441 -13.92 -28.06 8.65
C THR A 441 -15.15 -27.34 8.10
N ASP A 442 -15.77 -27.93 7.09
CA ASP A 442 -16.85 -27.35 6.28
C ASP A 442 -18.14 -28.20 6.34
N GLN A 443 -18.91 -28.24 5.26
CA GLN A 443 -20.15 -29.02 5.14
C GLN A 443 -19.94 -30.45 4.62
N ASP A 444 -18.79 -30.71 3.97
CA ASP A 444 -18.45 -31.93 3.25
C ASP A 444 -17.42 -32.77 4.05
N GLY A 445 -16.64 -32.15 4.95
CA GLY A 445 -15.84 -32.87 5.94
C GLY A 445 -14.89 -32.01 6.78
N THR A 446 -13.87 -32.66 7.33
CA THR A 446 -12.64 -32.00 7.80
C THR A 446 -11.51 -32.37 6.86
N HIS A 447 -10.78 -31.37 6.38
CA HIS A 447 -9.72 -31.50 5.39
C HIS A 447 -8.45 -30.81 5.90
N TRP A 448 -7.30 -31.23 5.41
CA TRP A 448 -6.01 -30.64 5.74
C TRP A 448 -5.26 -30.20 4.48
N GLU A 449 -4.41 -29.18 4.60
CA GLU A 449 -3.69 -28.58 3.49
C GLU A 449 -2.27 -28.13 3.91
N PHE A 450 -1.26 -28.41 3.08
CA PHE A 450 0.15 -28.12 3.37
C PHE A 450 0.96 -27.88 2.09
N ASP A 451 1.62 -26.73 2.01
CA ASP A 451 2.48 -26.40 0.88
C ASP A 451 3.88 -27.01 1.01
N ALA A 452 4.18 -27.94 0.11
CA ALA A 452 5.43 -28.71 0.08
C ALA A 452 6.36 -28.20 -1.01
N ALA A 453 7.64 -28.08 -0.68
CA ALA A 453 8.72 -27.72 -1.59
C ALA A 453 9.91 -28.69 -1.43
N ALA A 454 10.74 -28.81 -2.46
CA ALA A 454 11.97 -29.60 -2.46
C ALA A 454 13.15 -28.73 -2.96
N PRO A 455 14.32 -28.75 -2.28
CA PRO A 455 15.48 -27.94 -2.66
C PRO A 455 16.39 -28.60 -3.71
N VAL A 456 16.09 -29.83 -4.16
CA VAL A 456 16.85 -30.61 -5.15
C VAL A 456 15.93 -31.57 -5.90
N ASP A 457 16.26 -31.92 -7.14
CA ASP A 457 15.54 -32.92 -7.92
C ASP A 457 15.49 -34.29 -7.24
N GLY A 458 14.36 -34.99 -7.35
CA GLY A 458 14.29 -36.40 -6.99
C GLY A 458 12.89 -36.95 -6.71
N SER A 459 12.88 -38.25 -6.40
CA SER A 459 11.69 -38.99 -5.98
C SER A 459 11.61 -38.97 -4.46
N PHE A 460 10.57 -38.38 -3.91
CA PHE A 460 10.44 -38.11 -2.47
C PHE A 460 9.11 -38.62 -1.93
N VAL A 461 9.17 -39.34 -0.81
CA VAL A 461 7.99 -39.75 -0.06
C VAL A 461 7.65 -38.65 0.94
N TYR A 462 6.41 -38.16 0.88
CA TYR A 462 5.83 -37.26 1.85
C TYR A 462 4.82 -38.03 2.70
N THR A 463 4.84 -37.84 4.01
CA THR A 463 3.97 -38.53 4.96
C THR A 463 3.22 -37.51 5.81
N ALA A 464 1.89 -37.50 5.70
CA ALA A 464 1.01 -36.71 6.57
C ALA A 464 0.62 -37.55 7.78
N THR A 465 0.59 -36.95 8.98
CA THR A 465 0.24 -37.61 10.25
C THR A 465 -0.68 -36.73 11.08
N VAL A 466 -1.94 -37.16 11.24
CA VAL A 466 -2.91 -36.51 12.13
C VAL A 466 -2.71 -36.96 13.57
N TYR A 467 -2.83 -36.03 14.52
CA TYR A 467 -2.90 -36.30 15.96
C TYR A 467 -4.23 -35.80 16.53
N ASP A 468 -4.85 -36.61 17.39
CA ASP A 468 -6.01 -36.17 18.20
C ASP A 468 -5.58 -35.63 19.57
N ARG A 469 -6.44 -34.83 20.22
CA ARG A 469 -6.22 -34.31 21.58
C ARG A 469 -6.28 -35.37 22.69
N ALA A 470 -6.36 -36.66 22.35
CA ALA A 470 -6.20 -37.78 23.27
C ALA A 470 -4.82 -38.48 23.13
N GLY A 471 -3.98 -38.05 22.17
CA GLY A 471 -2.65 -38.57 21.92
C GLY A 471 -2.59 -39.78 20.97
N HIS A 472 -3.66 -40.04 20.21
CA HIS A 472 -3.62 -41.01 19.11
C HIS A 472 -3.18 -40.36 17.80
N SER A 473 -2.61 -41.16 16.90
CA SER A 473 -2.30 -40.74 15.54
C SER A 473 -2.58 -41.80 14.48
N ALA A 474 -2.67 -41.33 13.25
CA ALA A 474 -2.68 -42.11 12.02
C ALA A 474 -1.89 -41.34 10.94
N SER A 475 -1.33 -42.07 9.97
CA SER A 475 -0.50 -41.52 8.91
C SER A 475 -0.89 -42.12 7.57
N ASP A 476 -0.66 -41.37 6.50
CA ASP A 476 -0.76 -41.80 5.10
C ASP A 476 0.37 -41.15 4.28
N ASP A 477 0.78 -41.76 3.16
CA ASP A 477 1.97 -41.35 2.40
C ASP A 477 1.80 -41.39 0.87
N VAL A 478 2.53 -40.50 0.20
CA VAL A 478 2.56 -40.36 -1.28
C VAL A 478 3.98 -40.14 -1.77
N THR A 479 4.36 -40.77 -2.88
CA THR A 479 5.62 -40.45 -3.59
C THR A 479 5.37 -39.40 -4.66
N ILE A 480 6.17 -38.33 -4.67
CA ILE A 480 6.17 -37.29 -5.70
C ILE A 480 7.54 -37.26 -6.36
N ASP A 481 7.57 -37.18 -7.70
CA ASP A 481 8.79 -36.97 -8.48
C ASP A 481 8.91 -35.46 -8.77
N VAL A 482 9.82 -34.78 -8.07
CA VAL A 482 9.95 -33.32 -8.07
C VAL A 482 11.17 -32.88 -8.88
N ALA A 483 10.98 -31.94 -9.81
CA ALA A 483 12.04 -31.08 -10.33
C ALA A 483 12.09 -29.79 -9.46
N ALA A 484 13.28 -29.45 -8.96
CA ALA A 484 13.46 -28.28 -8.11
C ALA A 484 13.61 -26.99 -8.93
N VAL A 485 13.45 -25.84 -8.25
CA VAL A 485 13.64 -24.52 -8.85
C VAL A 485 15.10 -24.33 -9.27
N ASP A 486 15.33 -24.03 -10.56
CA ASP A 486 16.65 -23.69 -11.08
C ASP A 486 17.01 -22.21 -10.76
N PRO A 487 18.29 -21.83 -10.68
CA PRO A 487 18.69 -20.48 -10.25
C PRO A 487 18.25 -19.33 -11.16
N ASP A 488 17.91 -19.61 -12.42
CA ASP A 488 17.41 -18.66 -13.42
C ASP A 488 15.87 -18.73 -13.66
N ASP A 489 15.15 -19.52 -12.88
CA ASP A 489 13.67 -19.56 -12.92
C ASP A 489 13.03 -18.27 -12.37
N THR A 490 11.90 -17.88 -12.95
CA THR A 490 11.00 -16.85 -12.40
C THR A 490 9.80 -17.52 -11.74
N VAL A 491 9.87 -17.66 -10.42
CA VAL A 491 8.86 -18.33 -9.60
C VAL A 491 7.85 -17.31 -9.07
N THR A 492 6.57 -17.58 -9.31
CA THR A 492 5.44 -16.70 -8.96
C THR A 492 4.47 -17.40 -8.02
N SER A 493 3.92 -16.66 -7.05
CA SER A 493 2.91 -17.22 -6.13
C SER A 493 1.73 -17.75 -6.93
N PRO A 494 1.27 -19.00 -6.71
CA PRO A 494 0.10 -19.54 -7.41
C PRO A 494 -1.21 -18.80 -7.03
N GLU A 495 -1.21 -18.01 -5.94
CA GLU A 495 -2.27 -17.04 -5.61
C GLU A 495 -2.23 -15.77 -6.49
N THR A 496 -1.33 -15.68 -7.48
CA THR A 496 -1.16 -14.49 -8.34
C THR A 496 -1.93 -14.61 -9.65
N TYR A 497 -3.00 -13.82 -9.77
CA TYR A 497 -3.84 -13.78 -10.97
C TYR A 497 -3.51 -12.54 -11.82
N VAL A 498 -3.19 -12.79 -13.09
CA VAL A 498 -2.80 -11.73 -14.04
C VAL A 498 -3.99 -11.32 -14.91
N PHE A 499 -4.25 -10.00 -14.97
CA PHE A 499 -5.38 -9.41 -15.68
C PHE A 499 -4.98 -8.36 -16.71
N ASN A 500 -5.89 -8.13 -17.66
CA ASN A 500 -5.81 -7.07 -18.66
C ASN A 500 -4.51 -7.08 -19.52
N GLU A 501 -3.83 -8.22 -19.66
CA GLU A 501 -2.60 -8.38 -20.49
C GLU A 501 -2.75 -7.84 -21.93
N LYS A 502 -3.96 -7.90 -22.47
CA LYS A 502 -4.30 -7.58 -23.85
C LYS A 502 -5.45 -6.59 -23.84
N SER A 503 -5.35 -5.56 -24.67
CA SER A 503 -6.28 -4.42 -24.66
C SER A 503 -7.71 -4.78 -25.08
N ASP A 504 -7.92 -5.94 -25.72
CA ASP A 504 -9.22 -6.53 -26.05
C ASP A 504 -9.76 -7.51 -25.00
N GLN A 505 -9.00 -7.78 -23.93
CA GLN A 505 -9.36 -8.66 -22.80
C GLN A 505 -9.35 -7.91 -21.46
N GLN A 506 -9.94 -6.70 -21.43
CA GLN A 506 -10.17 -5.97 -20.18
C GLN A 506 -11.36 -6.59 -19.43
N TRP A 507 -11.11 -7.16 -18.26
CA TRP A 507 -12.13 -7.76 -17.37
C TRP A 507 -12.13 -7.14 -15.97
N LEU A 508 -10.99 -6.59 -15.54
CA LEU A 508 -10.81 -5.96 -14.23
C LEU A 508 -10.86 -4.44 -14.39
N HIS A 509 -11.94 -3.80 -13.90
CA HIS A 509 -12.17 -2.36 -14.05
C HIS A 509 -12.02 -1.62 -12.72
N LYS A 510 -11.13 -0.62 -12.66
CA LYS A 510 -10.96 0.22 -11.46
C LYS A 510 -12.21 1.09 -11.22
N VAL A 511 -12.84 0.94 -10.06
CA VAL A 511 -14.02 1.73 -9.64
C VAL A 511 -13.61 2.85 -8.70
N SER A 512 -12.68 2.54 -7.80
CA SER A 512 -11.98 3.48 -6.93
C SER A 512 -10.60 2.89 -6.60
N ASP A 513 -9.80 3.59 -5.79
CA ASP A 513 -8.49 3.07 -5.38
C ASP A 513 -8.56 1.78 -4.53
N THR A 514 -9.71 1.48 -3.91
CA THR A 514 -9.91 0.31 -3.04
C THR A 514 -11.03 -0.62 -3.52
N GLU A 515 -11.57 -0.41 -4.74
CA GLU A 515 -12.61 -1.25 -5.32
C GLU A 515 -12.44 -1.39 -6.84
N PHE A 516 -12.45 -2.63 -7.31
CA PHE A 516 -12.54 -3.03 -8.71
C PHE A 516 -13.90 -3.68 -9.01
N ALA A 517 -14.25 -3.77 -10.28
CA ALA A 517 -15.43 -4.49 -10.77
C ALA A 517 -15.06 -5.50 -11.85
N VAL A 518 -15.76 -6.64 -11.86
CA VAL A 518 -15.63 -7.72 -12.84
C VAL A 518 -17.04 -8.14 -13.28
N ASP A 519 -17.27 -8.30 -14.58
CA ASP A 519 -18.59 -8.66 -15.15
C ASP A 519 -18.90 -10.17 -15.12
N VAL A 520 -17.88 -10.99 -14.88
CA VAL A 520 -17.96 -12.45 -14.68
C VAL A 520 -17.65 -12.83 -13.24
N GLU A 521 -18.04 -14.05 -12.84
CA GLU A 521 -17.65 -14.65 -11.56
C GLU A 521 -16.13 -14.84 -11.54
N PRO A 522 -15.41 -14.29 -10.55
CA PRO A 522 -13.95 -14.38 -10.50
C PRO A 522 -13.50 -15.80 -10.18
N GLU A 523 -12.35 -16.20 -10.74
CA GLU A 523 -11.67 -17.47 -10.44
C GLU A 523 -10.70 -17.35 -9.26
N PHE A 524 -10.76 -16.23 -8.52
CA PHE A 524 -9.87 -15.85 -7.40
C PHE A 524 -10.68 -15.50 -6.13
N GLY A 525 -10.08 -15.70 -4.96
CA GLY A 525 -10.69 -15.53 -3.64
C GLY A 525 -10.15 -14.35 -2.81
N PRO A 526 -10.61 -14.18 -1.56
CA PRO A 526 -10.04 -13.25 -0.59
C PRO A 526 -8.73 -13.79 0.00
N GLY A 527 -7.63 -13.06 -0.22
CA GLY A 527 -6.27 -13.53 0.02
C GLY A 527 -5.38 -13.26 -1.19
N ASP A 528 -5.90 -13.57 -2.37
CA ASP A 528 -5.19 -13.61 -3.65
C ASP A 528 -4.59 -12.26 -4.08
N VAL A 529 -3.61 -12.32 -4.97
CA VAL A 529 -2.92 -11.15 -5.53
C VAL A 529 -3.35 -10.92 -6.97
N LEU A 530 -3.93 -9.75 -7.25
CA LEU A 530 -4.27 -9.35 -8.62
C LEU A 530 -3.16 -8.45 -9.16
N VAL A 531 -2.56 -8.86 -10.29
CA VAL A 531 -1.62 -8.02 -11.04
C VAL A 531 -2.24 -7.65 -12.39
N GLY A 532 -2.14 -6.38 -12.77
CA GLY A 532 -2.70 -5.85 -14.00
C GLY A 532 -1.70 -5.01 -14.77
N ALA A 533 -1.60 -5.27 -16.08
CA ALA A 533 -0.86 -4.41 -16.99
C ALA A 533 -1.48 -3.00 -17.10
N ALA A 534 -0.71 -2.04 -17.61
CA ALA A 534 -1.22 -0.70 -17.92
C ALA A 534 -2.30 -0.77 -19.01
N SER A 535 -3.51 -0.27 -18.71
CA SER A 535 -4.66 -0.29 -19.63
C SER A 535 -5.60 0.90 -19.41
N GLU A 536 -6.59 1.13 -20.28
CA GLU A 536 -7.61 2.17 -20.06
C GLU A 536 -8.39 1.97 -18.74
N ALA A 537 -8.56 0.72 -18.31
CA ALA A 537 -9.18 0.35 -17.03
C ALA A 537 -8.22 0.40 -15.82
N THR A 538 -6.91 0.39 -16.06
CA THR A 538 -5.82 0.35 -15.07
C THR A 538 -4.61 1.16 -15.55
N PRO A 539 -4.65 2.51 -15.61
CA PRO A 539 -3.59 3.30 -16.26
C PRO A 539 -2.20 3.15 -15.61
N ASP A 540 -2.14 3.05 -14.28
CA ASP A 540 -0.92 2.79 -13.51
C ASP A 540 -0.56 1.29 -13.41
N GLY A 541 -1.31 0.42 -14.11
CA GLY A 541 -1.36 -1.00 -13.81
C GLY A 541 -2.15 -1.31 -12.55
N ALA A 542 -1.93 -2.50 -11.99
CA ALA A 542 -2.39 -2.90 -10.66
C ALA A 542 -1.43 -3.91 -10.04
N LEU A 543 -1.20 -3.81 -8.74
CA LEU A 543 -0.61 -4.84 -7.88
C LEU A 543 -1.35 -4.72 -6.54
N VAL A 544 -2.35 -5.56 -6.31
CA VAL A 544 -3.30 -5.39 -5.19
C VAL A 544 -3.72 -6.73 -4.59
N LYS A 545 -3.94 -6.77 -3.28
CA LYS A 545 -4.36 -7.99 -2.55
C LYS A 545 -5.86 -7.97 -2.35
N VAL A 546 -6.55 -9.09 -2.60
CA VAL A 546 -8.01 -9.17 -2.47
C VAL A 546 -8.39 -9.23 -0.99
N VAL A 547 -9.13 -8.22 -0.54
CA VAL A 547 -9.65 -8.13 0.83
C VAL A 547 -11.01 -8.81 0.91
N ALA A 548 -11.91 -8.54 -0.04
CA ALA A 548 -13.23 -9.15 -0.09
C ALA A 548 -13.85 -9.05 -1.48
N ILE A 549 -14.68 -10.04 -1.82
CA ILE A 549 -15.47 -10.06 -3.05
C ILE A 549 -16.96 -9.99 -2.65
N ASP A 550 -17.76 -9.14 -3.29
CA ASP A 550 -19.21 -9.05 -3.10
C ASP A 550 -19.92 -9.00 -4.46
N ARG A 551 -20.90 -9.87 -4.71
CA ARG A 551 -21.78 -9.76 -5.89
C ARG A 551 -22.81 -8.64 -5.69
N VAL A 552 -22.91 -7.71 -6.63
CA VAL A 552 -23.84 -6.57 -6.57
C VAL A 552 -24.63 -6.48 -7.87
N GLY A 553 -25.83 -7.06 -7.86
CA GLY A 553 -26.70 -7.16 -9.03
C GLY A 553 -26.14 -8.14 -10.07
N ALA A 554 -25.66 -7.60 -11.19
CA ALA A 554 -25.10 -8.39 -12.29
C ALA A 554 -23.58 -8.55 -12.22
N ALA A 555 -22.87 -7.61 -11.60
CA ALA A 555 -21.41 -7.55 -11.56
C ALA A 555 -20.86 -7.91 -10.18
N TRP A 556 -19.59 -8.28 -10.13
CA TRP A 556 -18.84 -8.53 -8.91
C TRP A 556 -18.03 -7.30 -8.51
N ARG A 557 -17.91 -7.07 -7.21
CA ARG A 557 -17.16 -5.97 -6.60
C ARG A 557 -16.04 -6.54 -5.78
N VAL A 558 -14.81 -6.19 -6.14
CA VAL A 558 -13.60 -6.71 -5.52
C VAL A 558 -12.98 -5.58 -4.72
N ARG A 559 -13.08 -5.64 -3.39
CA ARG A 559 -12.36 -4.74 -2.48
C ARG A 559 -10.95 -5.25 -2.29
N VAL A 560 -10.00 -4.33 -2.32
CA VAL A 560 -8.56 -4.65 -2.32
C VAL A 560 -7.78 -3.75 -1.38
N GLU A 561 -6.61 -4.24 -0.97
CA GLU A 561 -5.56 -3.44 -0.35
C GLU A 561 -4.27 -3.46 -1.18
N GLN A 562 -3.26 -2.69 -0.76
CA GLN A 562 -2.01 -2.56 -1.50
C GLN A 562 -1.11 -3.79 -1.29
N ALA A 563 -0.91 -4.60 -2.33
CA ALA A 563 0.05 -5.71 -2.31
C ALA A 563 1.50 -5.20 -2.49
N SER A 564 2.46 -6.06 -2.19
CA SER A 564 3.90 -5.84 -2.43
C SER A 564 4.45 -6.88 -3.42
N LEU A 565 5.66 -6.67 -3.94
CA LEU A 565 6.28 -7.63 -4.87
C LEU A 565 6.47 -9.03 -4.25
N GLN A 566 6.69 -9.11 -2.94
CA GLN A 566 6.90 -10.37 -2.23
C GLN A 566 5.61 -11.22 -2.10
N ASP A 567 4.44 -10.62 -2.32
CA ASP A 567 3.17 -11.35 -2.39
C ASP A 567 2.99 -12.04 -3.75
N ALA A 568 3.67 -11.56 -4.81
CA ALA A 568 3.55 -12.06 -6.18
C ALA A 568 4.74 -12.94 -6.64
N PHE A 569 5.96 -12.68 -6.17
CA PHE A 569 7.18 -13.36 -6.61
C PHE A 569 7.88 -14.12 -5.48
N PHE A 570 8.23 -15.38 -5.74
CA PHE A 570 9.11 -16.20 -4.90
C PHE A 570 10.51 -16.43 -5.52
N GLN A 571 10.73 -16.02 -6.77
CA GLN A 571 12.05 -15.87 -7.39
C GLN A 571 11.94 -15.00 -8.65
N VAL A 572 12.86 -14.06 -8.86
CA VAL A 572 12.95 -13.28 -10.10
C VAL A 572 14.35 -12.65 -10.27
N ASP A 573 14.98 -12.90 -11.42
CA ASP A 573 16.13 -12.16 -11.93
C ASP A 573 15.71 -11.38 -13.19
N LEU A 574 15.98 -10.06 -13.23
CA LEU A 574 15.49 -9.21 -14.31
C LEU A 574 16.45 -8.05 -14.64
N ASP A 575 16.97 -8.09 -15.88
CA ASP A 575 17.95 -7.15 -16.45
C ASP A 575 17.37 -6.44 -17.69
N GLU A 576 16.29 -5.67 -17.49
CA GLU A 576 15.51 -5.03 -18.58
C GLU A 576 15.85 -3.55 -18.75
N VAL A 577 16.33 -3.16 -19.94
CA VAL A 577 16.84 -1.81 -20.24
C VAL A 577 15.90 -1.08 -21.21
N GLU A 578 14.90 -0.40 -20.66
CA GLU A 578 13.96 0.41 -21.44
C GLU A 578 14.53 1.82 -21.76
N GLN A 579 14.27 2.29 -22.97
CA GLN A 579 14.57 3.66 -23.41
C GLN A 579 13.28 4.51 -23.43
N LEU A 580 13.27 5.65 -22.72
CA LEU A 580 12.14 6.58 -22.64
C LEU A 580 12.24 7.72 -23.68
N ASP A 581 12.81 7.42 -24.86
CA ASP A 581 13.19 8.40 -25.87
C ASP A 581 12.17 8.60 -27.01
N ASP A 582 11.06 7.86 -27.05
CA ASP A 582 10.05 7.98 -28.12
C ASP A 582 9.16 9.25 -27.98
N PRO A 583 9.33 10.27 -28.86
CA PRO A 583 8.59 11.52 -28.77
C PRO A 583 7.12 11.38 -29.15
N ALA A 584 6.72 10.31 -29.84
CA ALA A 584 5.34 10.08 -30.27
C ALA A 584 4.45 9.51 -29.15
N LYS A 585 5.03 9.15 -28.00
CA LYS A 585 4.32 8.61 -26.83
C LYS A 585 4.23 9.57 -25.64
N MET A 586 4.83 10.75 -25.72
CA MET A 586 4.79 11.76 -24.64
C MET A 586 3.51 12.61 -24.75
N SER A 587 2.76 12.76 -23.65
CA SER A 587 1.61 13.67 -23.59
C SER A 587 1.85 14.77 -22.57
N ALA A 588 1.70 16.03 -22.99
CA ALA A 588 1.66 17.16 -22.07
C ALA A 588 0.33 17.18 -21.31
N ASP A 589 0.37 17.49 -20.01
CA ASP A 589 -0.84 17.70 -19.21
C ASP A 589 -1.44 19.09 -19.53
N ASP A 590 -2.78 19.17 -19.65
CA ASP A 590 -3.48 20.32 -20.24
C ASP A 590 -3.31 21.65 -19.48
N ASP A 591 -3.10 21.64 -18.14
CA ASP A 591 -2.83 22.86 -17.36
C ASP A 591 -1.69 22.68 -16.33
N PRO A 592 -0.56 23.42 -16.45
CA PRO A 592 0.48 23.43 -15.42
C PRO A 592 0.04 24.05 -14.08
N ALA A 593 -1.14 24.68 -13.98
CA ALA A 593 -1.68 25.17 -12.71
C ALA A 593 -2.06 24.05 -11.72
N ASP A 594 -2.41 22.85 -12.21
CA ASP A 594 -2.78 21.70 -11.37
C ASP A 594 -1.57 20.89 -10.86
N VAL A 595 -0.34 21.26 -11.25
CA VAL A 595 0.88 20.57 -10.83
C VAL A 595 1.19 20.87 -9.35
N PRO A 596 1.22 19.85 -8.47
CA PRO A 596 1.43 20.08 -7.04
C PRO A 596 2.86 20.60 -6.75
N ALA A 597 2.94 21.66 -5.96
CA ALA A 597 4.21 22.26 -5.55
C ALA A 597 5.10 21.26 -4.78
N PRO A 598 6.43 21.30 -4.96
CA PRO A 598 7.34 20.34 -4.34
C PRO A 598 7.24 20.39 -2.81
N THR A 599 7.24 19.22 -2.20
CA THR A 599 7.17 19.08 -0.75
C THR A 599 8.54 19.13 -0.10
N ASP A 600 8.60 19.63 1.14
CA ASP A 600 9.80 19.55 1.98
C ASP A 600 10.12 18.13 2.47
N GLU A 601 11.14 18.02 3.32
CA GLU A 601 11.60 16.77 3.92
C GLU A 601 10.56 16.13 4.87
N SER A 602 9.50 16.86 5.25
CA SER A 602 8.36 16.37 6.05
C SER A 602 7.10 16.10 5.22
N GLY A 603 7.17 16.22 3.89
CA GLY A 603 6.04 16.02 3.00
C GLY A 603 5.05 17.18 2.96
N GLN A 604 5.37 18.34 3.54
CA GLN A 604 4.52 19.53 3.47
C GLN A 604 4.81 20.33 2.18
N PRO A 605 3.80 20.81 1.44
CA PRO A 605 4.01 21.66 0.27
C PRO A 605 4.80 22.92 0.61
N ILE A 606 5.88 23.20 -0.12
CA ILE A 606 6.65 24.43 0.09
C ILE A 606 5.82 25.61 -0.43
N SER A 607 5.68 26.65 0.39
CA SER A 607 4.85 27.82 0.06
C SER A 607 5.59 28.79 -0.87
N TYR A 608 5.02 29.05 -2.04
CA TYR A 608 5.50 29.98 -3.05
C TYR A 608 4.44 31.05 -3.37
N PRO A 609 4.82 32.21 -3.94
CA PRO A 609 3.86 33.19 -4.45
C PRO A 609 3.09 32.64 -5.66
N GLU A 610 1.81 32.99 -5.76
CA GLU A 610 0.91 32.65 -6.86
C GLU A 610 1.33 33.30 -8.20
N VAL A 611 1.05 32.64 -9.32
CA VAL A 611 1.47 33.02 -10.67
C VAL A 611 0.26 33.29 -11.55
N ASP A 612 0.11 34.54 -11.99
CA ASP A 612 -0.87 34.96 -12.99
C ASP A 612 -0.45 34.42 -14.38
N TYR A 613 -1.08 33.34 -14.85
CA TYR A 613 -0.89 32.84 -16.21
C TYR A 613 -1.72 33.68 -17.20
N LEU A 614 -1.08 34.31 -18.20
CA LEU A 614 -1.82 35.00 -19.26
C LEU A 614 -2.24 34.03 -20.36
N GLU A 615 -3.54 34.06 -20.69
CA GLU A 615 -4.12 33.30 -21.81
C GLU A 615 -3.64 33.82 -23.19
N GLY A 616 -3.63 32.93 -24.17
CA GLY A 616 -3.30 33.22 -25.57
C GLY A 616 -2.93 31.94 -26.34
N ASP A 617 -2.75 32.08 -27.66
CA ASP A 617 -2.61 30.96 -28.61
C ASP A 617 -1.19 30.36 -28.69
N GLY A 618 -0.26 30.74 -27.80
CA GLY A 618 1.14 30.29 -27.79
C GLY A 618 1.41 29.05 -26.93
N GLU A 619 2.48 28.32 -27.26
CA GLU A 619 2.96 27.14 -26.53
C GLU A 619 4.05 27.48 -25.49
N ARG A 620 4.19 26.68 -24.42
CA ARG A 620 5.21 26.84 -23.36
C ARG A 620 6.40 25.89 -23.51
N GLY A 621 6.15 24.72 -24.07
CA GLY A 621 7.13 23.69 -24.40
C GLY A 621 6.60 22.84 -25.55
N TRP A 622 7.51 22.23 -26.29
CA TRP A 622 7.24 21.53 -27.54
C TRP A 622 8.30 20.45 -27.76
N VAL A 623 7.99 19.41 -28.53
CA VAL A 623 8.91 18.28 -28.78
C VAL A 623 9.66 18.50 -30.10
N VAL A 624 10.96 18.23 -30.13
CA VAL A 624 11.88 18.54 -31.25
C VAL A 624 12.73 17.31 -31.61
N PRO A 625 12.65 16.80 -32.86
CA PRO A 625 13.58 15.81 -33.40
C PRO A 625 15.03 16.32 -33.43
N GLU A 626 16.03 15.43 -33.30
CA GLU A 626 17.46 15.82 -33.23
C GLU A 626 17.97 16.58 -34.48
N ASP A 627 17.34 16.39 -35.65
CA ASP A 627 17.76 16.99 -36.91
C ASP A 627 17.21 18.42 -37.18
N GLU A 628 16.19 18.88 -36.44
CA GLU A 628 15.67 20.27 -36.53
C GLU A 628 16.32 21.23 -35.50
N VAL A 629 17.42 20.82 -34.85
CA VAL A 629 18.01 21.52 -33.71
C VAL A 629 18.92 22.69 -34.13
N ASP A 630 18.32 23.84 -34.47
CA ASP A 630 19.04 25.09 -34.70
C ASP A 630 19.15 25.96 -33.42
N LEU A 631 20.39 26.33 -33.08
CA LEU A 631 20.75 27.30 -32.04
C LEU A 631 21.91 28.21 -32.53
N THR A 632 21.98 28.49 -33.83
CA THR A 632 23.14 29.12 -34.50
C THR A 632 23.21 30.65 -34.39
N ASP A 633 22.33 31.31 -33.64
CA ASP A 633 22.38 32.75 -33.31
C ASP A 633 23.55 33.15 -32.36
N VAL A 634 24.66 32.42 -32.41
CA VAL A 634 25.96 32.83 -31.87
C VAL A 634 26.79 33.42 -33.02
N PRO A 635 26.99 34.76 -33.08
CA PRO A 635 27.65 35.38 -34.23
C PRO A 635 29.11 34.88 -34.37
N PRO A 636 29.51 34.35 -35.54
CA PRO A 636 30.83 33.75 -35.70
C PRO A 636 31.93 34.81 -35.65
N SER A 637 32.92 34.58 -34.78
CA SER A 637 34.16 35.37 -34.80
C SER A 637 35.00 35.03 -36.05
N PRO A 638 35.65 36.01 -36.70
CA PRO A 638 36.33 35.79 -37.98
C PRO A 638 37.56 34.89 -37.85
N SER A 639 37.64 33.88 -38.70
CA SER A 639 38.68 32.85 -38.76
C SER A 639 40.03 33.33 -39.31
N PHE A 640 41.13 32.73 -38.84
CA PHE A 640 42.45 32.79 -39.50
C PHE A 640 43.25 31.50 -39.29
N GLY A 641 43.56 30.80 -40.40
CA GLY A 641 44.65 29.81 -40.48
C GLY A 641 44.25 28.34 -40.33
N GLU A 642 44.33 27.59 -41.43
CA GLU A 642 44.38 26.12 -41.46
C GLU A 642 45.84 25.64 -41.40
N GLU A 643 46.11 24.48 -40.79
CA GLU A 643 46.69 23.31 -41.48
C GLU A 643 46.72 22.07 -40.58
N SER A 644 46.90 20.89 -41.18
CA SER A 644 46.66 19.56 -40.60
C SER A 644 47.93 18.75 -40.34
N SER A 645 47.87 17.78 -39.41
CA SER A 645 48.58 16.50 -39.59
C SER A 645 47.99 15.39 -38.71
N GLU A 646 47.91 14.18 -39.26
CA GLU A 646 47.61 12.94 -38.56
C GLU A 646 48.91 12.33 -38.02
N GLU A 647 48.85 11.58 -36.90
CA GLU A 647 49.77 10.46 -36.70
C GLU A 647 49.10 9.35 -35.89
N SER A 648 49.38 8.10 -36.24
CA SER A 648 48.81 6.90 -35.61
C SER A 648 49.93 5.95 -35.18
N THR A 649 49.75 5.27 -34.05
CA THR A 649 50.65 4.21 -33.59
C THR A 649 49.88 3.05 -32.97
N GLU A 650 49.97 1.88 -33.57
CA GLU A 650 49.47 0.63 -33.00
C GLU A 650 50.44 0.10 -31.92
N GLY A 651 49.87 -0.52 -30.88
CA GLY A 651 50.60 -1.29 -29.87
C GLY A 651 49.73 -2.46 -29.39
N SER A 652 50.18 -3.68 -29.63
CA SER A 652 49.40 -4.92 -29.43
C SER A 652 49.73 -5.62 -28.09
N PRO A 653 49.02 -6.68 -27.66
CA PRO A 653 48.16 -6.55 -26.49
C PRO A 653 48.55 -7.47 -25.31
N THR A 654 47.89 -7.27 -24.16
CA THR A 654 47.81 -8.27 -23.08
C THR A 654 46.34 -8.41 -22.70
N ALA A 655 45.85 -9.63 -22.48
CA ALA A 655 44.41 -9.89 -22.37
C ALA A 655 43.88 -9.78 -20.93
N GLU A 656 42.81 -9.02 -20.78
CA GLU A 656 41.85 -9.08 -19.67
C GLU A 656 40.53 -9.70 -20.16
N PRO A 657 39.69 -10.28 -19.29
CA PRO A 657 38.47 -10.96 -19.69
C PRO A 657 37.48 -10.02 -20.40
N ALA A 658 36.72 -10.56 -21.37
CA ALA A 658 35.86 -9.78 -22.23
C ALA A 658 34.64 -9.22 -21.47
N ALA A 659 34.56 -7.89 -21.36
CA ALA A 659 33.32 -7.21 -20.99
C ALA A 659 32.29 -7.35 -22.12
N PHE A 660 31.06 -7.73 -21.77
CA PHE A 660 29.94 -7.76 -22.71
C PHE A 660 29.47 -6.34 -23.05
N VAL A 661 30.06 -5.76 -24.10
CA VAL A 661 29.56 -4.51 -24.69
C VAL A 661 28.44 -4.84 -25.69
N ARG A 662 27.18 -4.84 -25.23
CA ARG A 662 26.04 -4.64 -26.14
C ARG A 662 26.02 -3.16 -26.54
N ALA A 663 26.14 -2.90 -27.83
CA ALA A 663 25.88 -1.57 -28.38
C ALA A 663 24.36 -1.44 -28.63
N GLY A 664 23.67 -0.66 -27.81
CA GLY A 664 22.38 -0.10 -28.18
C GLY A 664 22.60 1.07 -29.15
N GLU A 665 21.84 1.13 -30.23
CA GLU A 665 21.82 2.29 -31.11
C GLU A 665 20.93 3.37 -30.47
N SER A 666 21.53 4.47 -30.02
CA SER A 666 20.81 5.58 -29.38
C SER A 666 20.20 6.51 -30.44
N VAL A 667 18.90 6.80 -30.33
CA VAL A 667 18.19 7.78 -31.17
C VAL A 667 17.62 8.86 -30.25
N SER A 668 18.27 10.02 -30.14
CA SER A 668 17.87 11.00 -29.14
C SER A 668 16.68 11.86 -29.60
N ALA A 669 15.63 11.92 -28.79
CA ALA A 669 14.60 12.94 -28.89
C ALA A 669 14.85 14.07 -27.88
N SER A 670 14.21 15.22 -28.08
CA SER A 670 14.44 16.37 -27.19
C SER A 670 13.23 17.26 -26.97
N MET A 671 13.12 17.79 -25.75
CA MET A 671 12.02 18.65 -25.30
C MET A 671 12.50 20.10 -25.26
N GLY A 672 11.91 20.96 -26.08
CA GLY A 672 12.12 22.40 -26.08
C GLY A 672 11.21 23.10 -25.05
N PHE A 673 11.70 24.16 -24.41
CA PHE A 673 10.89 25.00 -23.52
C PHE A 673 11.20 26.49 -23.64
N GLN A 674 10.19 27.33 -23.39
CA GLN A 674 10.34 28.78 -23.25
C GLN A 674 9.48 29.35 -22.11
N ALA A 675 10.13 30.09 -21.20
CA ALA A 675 9.46 30.86 -20.15
C ALA A 675 9.74 32.35 -20.31
N ASN A 676 8.69 33.17 -20.27
CA ASN A 676 8.78 34.63 -20.32
C ASN A 676 8.11 35.18 -19.06
N LEU A 677 8.87 35.43 -18.00
CA LEU A 677 8.35 35.86 -16.71
C LEU A 677 8.53 37.36 -16.47
N LEU A 678 7.46 38.01 -16.02
CA LEU A 678 7.45 39.37 -15.48
C LEU A 678 7.08 39.32 -14.00
N VAL A 679 7.97 39.75 -13.11
CA VAL A 679 7.68 39.92 -11.68
C VAL A 679 7.47 41.40 -11.39
N GLU A 680 6.29 41.79 -10.92
CA GLU A 680 5.92 43.18 -10.60
C GLU A 680 5.68 43.36 -9.09
N TRP A 681 6.15 44.47 -8.52
CA TRP A 681 5.76 44.93 -7.18
C TRP A 681 4.99 46.25 -7.30
N LYS A 682 3.66 46.15 -7.23
CA LYS A 682 2.71 47.27 -7.40
C LYS A 682 2.80 48.30 -6.26
N ASP A 683 3.22 47.88 -5.06
CA ASP A 683 3.47 48.72 -3.88
C ASP A 683 4.85 48.43 -3.27
N LYS A 684 5.51 49.45 -2.73
CA LYS A 684 6.91 49.40 -2.24
C LYS A 684 7.17 48.44 -1.06
N PHE A 685 6.12 47.82 -0.51
CA PHE A 685 6.19 46.81 0.56
C PHE A 685 5.42 45.51 0.24
N GLY A 686 4.76 45.43 -0.92
CA GLY A 686 3.81 44.36 -1.25
C GLY A 686 4.42 42.96 -1.47
N THR A 687 3.54 41.99 -1.64
CA THR A 687 3.86 40.71 -2.29
C THR A 687 4.05 40.98 -3.80
N PRO A 688 5.04 40.36 -4.48
CA PRO A 688 5.10 40.41 -5.94
C PRO A 688 3.85 39.77 -6.56
N THR A 689 3.41 40.29 -7.70
CA THR A 689 2.54 39.56 -8.64
C THR A 689 3.40 39.08 -9.80
N ILE A 690 3.38 37.79 -10.09
CA ILE A 690 4.20 37.16 -11.13
C ILE A 690 3.29 36.89 -12.33
N GLN A 691 3.64 37.40 -13.51
CA GLN A 691 2.98 37.08 -14.77
C GLN A 691 3.84 36.15 -15.63
N GLU A 692 3.29 35.03 -16.04
CA GLU A 692 3.82 34.19 -17.12
C GLU A 692 3.18 34.67 -18.44
N VAL A 693 4.00 35.00 -19.45
CA VAL A 693 3.52 35.62 -20.69
C VAL A 693 3.89 34.85 -21.97
N SER A 694 4.48 33.65 -21.89
CA SER A 694 4.84 32.82 -23.07
C SER A 694 3.64 32.57 -24.00
N LYS A 695 2.46 32.21 -23.46
CA LYS A 695 1.26 31.96 -24.28
C LYS A 695 0.68 33.21 -24.94
N SER A 696 1.06 34.42 -24.51
CA SER A 696 0.40 35.68 -24.94
C SER A 696 0.70 36.14 -26.38
N ALA A 697 1.53 35.41 -27.13
CA ALA A 697 1.71 35.56 -28.57
C ALA A 697 2.07 34.20 -29.21
N GLY A 698 1.77 34.05 -30.50
CA GLY A 698 1.94 32.79 -31.24
C GLY A 698 3.37 32.47 -31.70
N SER A 699 4.40 33.18 -31.22
CA SER A 699 5.79 32.86 -31.57
C SER A 699 6.83 33.24 -30.50
N PRO A 700 7.94 32.48 -30.37
CA PRO A 700 9.04 32.72 -29.42
C PRO A 700 9.59 34.15 -29.35
N GLU A 701 9.64 34.87 -30.48
CA GLU A 701 10.11 36.25 -30.51
C GLU A 701 9.04 37.27 -30.13
N GLU A 702 7.78 37.00 -30.43
CA GLU A 702 6.68 37.91 -30.13
C GLU A 702 6.38 37.90 -28.64
N SER A 703 6.39 36.75 -27.97
CA SER A 703 6.26 36.66 -26.51
C SER A 703 7.43 37.35 -25.79
N LYS A 704 8.65 37.34 -26.38
CA LYS A 704 9.79 38.15 -25.91
C LYS A 704 9.52 39.65 -26.06
N LYS A 705 8.98 40.10 -27.20
CA LYS A 705 8.59 41.51 -27.44
C LYS A 705 7.45 41.96 -26.50
N VAL A 706 6.48 41.10 -26.19
CA VAL A 706 5.39 41.38 -25.23
C VAL A 706 5.95 41.50 -23.80
N LEU A 707 6.84 40.61 -23.38
CA LEU A 707 7.54 40.70 -22.09
C LEU A 707 8.30 42.02 -21.96
N GLU A 708 9.07 42.41 -22.99
CA GLU A 708 9.81 43.67 -23.00
C GLU A 708 8.87 44.89 -22.92
N SER A 709 7.76 44.87 -23.66
CA SER A 709 6.77 45.96 -23.64
C SER A 709 6.11 46.10 -22.26
N LYS A 710 5.69 44.99 -21.65
CA LYS A 710 5.10 45.01 -20.30
C LYS A 710 6.11 45.49 -19.26
N PHE A 711 7.35 45.01 -19.29
CA PHE A 711 8.41 45.46 -18.38
C PHE A 711 8.66 46.97 -18.47
N SER A 712 8.66 47.53 -19.68
CA SER A 712 8.73 48.99 -19.86
C SER A 712 7.53 49.70 -19.24
N GLU A 713 6.31 49.20 -19.45
CA GLU A 713 5.08 49.75 -18.87
C GLU A 713 5.09 49.70 -17.32
N SER A 714 5.60 48.62 -16.72
CA SER A 714 5.79 48.48 -15.27
C SER A 714 6.76 49.55 -14.73
N VAL A 715 7.90 49.73 -15.41
CA VAL A 715 8.94 50.69 -15.01
C VAL A 715 8.49 52.14 -15.19
N GLU A 716 7.66 52.44 -16.20
CA GLU A 716 7.05 53.77 -16.38
C GLU A 716 6.01 54.11 -15.31
N LYS A 717 5.37 53.10 -14.68
CA LYS A 717 4.41 53.26 -13.57
C LYS A 717 5.07 53.41 -12.18
N GLU A 718 6.38 53.64 -12.10
CA GLU A 718 7.20 53.62 -10.87
C GLU A 718 7.15 52.29 -10.07
N SER A 719 6.60 51.21 -10.64
CA SER A 719 6.65 49.89 -9.98
C SER A 719 8.04 49.29 -10.08
N ALA A 720 8.40 48.46 -9.09
CA ALA A 720 9.61 47.64 -9.22
C ALA A 720 9.29 46.43 -10.12
N ALA A 721 10.23 46.05 -10.99
CA ALA A 721 10.01 45.00 -11.98
C ALA A 721 11.27 44.17 -12.29
N VAL A 722 11.07 42.90 -12.62
CA VAL A 722 12.06 41.99 -13.23
C VAL A 722 11.42 41.33 -14.45
N ALA A 723 12.15 41.28 -15.56
CA ALA A 723 11.81 40.50 -16.74
C ALA A 723 12.90 39.47 -17.02
N LEU A 724 12.47 38.22 -17.24
CA LEU A 724 13.32 37.06 -17.45
C LEU A 724 12.80 36.27 -18.66
N ALA A 725 13.61 36.20 -19.71
CA ALA A 725 13.35 35.39 -20.89
C ALA A 725 14.31 34.19 -20.89
N LEU A 726 13.76 32.98 -21.03
CA LEU A 726 14.48 31.72 -20.98
C LEU A 726 14.08 30.82 -22.15
N LYS A 727 15.05 30.17 -22.75
CA LYS A 727 14.86 29.05 -23.70
C LYS A 727 15.74 27.88 -23.30
N GLY A 728 15.31 26.66 -23.54
CA GLY A 728 16.15 25.49 -23.31
C GLY A 728 15.69 24.23 -24.03
N GLN A 729 16.52 23.20 -23.93
CA GLN A 729 16.33 21.89 -24.57
C GLN A 729 16.83 20.79 -23.63
N LEU A 730 16.04 19.72 -23.46
CA LEU A 730 16.31 18.59 -22.57
C LEU A 730 16.21 17.25 -23.34
N ALA A 731 16.96 16.24 -22.93
CA ALA A 731 16.81 14.84 -23.34
C ALA A 731 17.17 13.93 -22.15
N ALA A 732 16.50 12.78 -22.02
CA ALA A 732 16.58 11.91 -20.84
C ALA A 732 16.64 10.40 -21.21
N ASP A 733 17.65 9.68 -20.71
CA ASP A 733 17.77 8.22 -20.84
C ASP A 733 17.65 7.54 -19.46
N LEU A 734 16.68 6.65 -19.27
CA LEU A 734 16.54 5.83 -18.04
C LEU A 734 17.27 4.48 -18.16
N THR A 735 17.47 3.78 -17.06
CA THR A 735 17.92 2.38 -16.97
C THR A 735 17.50 1.84 -15.60
N PHE A 736 16.93 0.65 -15.56
CA PHE A 736 16.53 -0.06 -14.34
C PHE A 736 17.16 -1.46 -14.31
N VAL A 737 17.46 -2.00 -13.14
CA VAL A 737 17.89 -3.39 -12.92
C VAL A 737 17.36 -3.84 -11.57
N LEU A 738 16.82 -5.05 -11.46
CA LEU A 738 16.38 -5.66 -10.21
C LEU A 738 16.80 -7.12 -10.15
N LYS A 739 17.70 -7.46 -9.22
CA LYS A 739 18.17 -8.83 -8.97
C LYS A 739 17.81 -9.25 -7.57
N SER A 740 17.19 -10.42 -7.46
CA SER A 740 16.87 -11.03 -6.17
C SER A 740 16.90 -12.54 -6.24
N HIS A 741 17.46 -13.16 -5.21
CA HIS A 741 17.37 -14.60 -5.00
C HIS A 741 16.64 -14.93 -3.70
N PHE A 742 16.32 -16.21 -3.58
CA PHE A 742 15.69 -16.80 -2.41
C PHE A 742 16.49 -18.04 -2.00
N THR A 743 16.28 -18.53 -0.77
CA THR A 743 16.96 -19.75 -0.28
C THR A 743 15.93 -20.84 0.00
N TRP A 744 15.74 -21.72 -0.99
CA TRP A 744 14.83 -22.87 -0.92
C TRP A 744 15.18 -23.83 0.22
N LYS A 745 14.14 -24.44 0.80
CA LYS A 745 14.21 -25.40 1.91
C LYS A 745 13.15 -26.48 1.70
N TRP A 746 13.23 -27.56 2.49
CA TRP A 746 12.14 -28.52 2.63
C TRP A 746 10.95 -27.89 3.36
N GLY A 747 9.75 -27.99 2.76
CA GLY A 747 8.52 -27.36 3.26
C GLY A 747 8.42 -25.87 2.90
N PHE A 748 7.22 -25.39 2.57
CA PHE A 748 7.01 -23.98 2.27
C PHE A 748 6.79 -23.16 3.56
N ASN A 749 7.61 -22.13 3.72
CA ASN A 749 7.40 -21.05 4.67
C ASN A 749 7.86 -19.78 3.97
N PRO A 750 7.10 -18.66 4.02
CA PRO A 750 7.35 -17.46 3.23
C PRO A 750 8.83 -17.06 3.21
N VAL A 751 9.45 -17.27 2.05
CA VAL A 751 10.90 -17.30 1.91
C VAL A 751 11.42 -15.87 1.95
N GLN A 752 12.53 -15.63 2.66
CA GLN A 752 13.11 -14.28 2.72
C GLN A 752 13.67 -13.89 1.36
N LEU A 753 12.99 -12.95 0.69
CA LEU A 753 13.45 -12.23 -0.50
C LEU A 753 14.79 -11.56 -0.20
N VAL A 754 15.88 -12.04 -0.82
CA VAL A 754 17.20 -11.42 -0.73
C VAL A 754 17.40 -10.54 -1.95
N LEU A 755 17.34 -9.22 -1.75
CA LEU A 755 17.65 -8.23 -2.77
C LEU A 755 19.17 -8.15 -3.00
N ASP A 756 19.67 -8.60 -4.15
CA ASP A 756 21.10 -8.57 -4.49
C ASP A 756 21.52 -7.24 -5.12
N GLU A 757 20.71 -6.75 -6.05
CA GLU A 757 20.96 -5.50 -6.75
C GLU A 757 19.65 -4.76 -7.04
N ILE A 758 19.63 -3.45 -6.79
CA ILE A 758 18.72 -2.54 -7.49
C ILE A 758 19.51 -1.37 -8.04
N THR A 759 19.46 -1.18 -9.35
CA THR A 759 20.12 -0.08 -10.05
C THR A 759 19.09 0.80 -10.75
N LEU A 760 19.22 2.11 -10.58
CA LEU A 760 18.49 3.12 -11.33
C LEU A 760 19.47 4.18 -11.85
N LYS A 761 19.50 4.41 -13.15
CA LYS A 761 20.40 5.37 -13.81
C LYS A 761 19.62 6.28 -14.75
N LEU A 762 19.87 7.58 -14.65
CA LEU A 762 19.27 8.63 -15.44
C LEU A 762 20.35 9.50 -16.10
N VAL A 763 20.31 9.66 -17.42
CA VAL A 763 21.21 10.55 -18.18
C VAL A 763 20.40 11.75 -18.64
N VAL A 764 20.79 12.98 -18.28
CA VAL A 764 20.08 14.21 -18.71
C VAL A 764 21.01 15.13 -19.48
N THR A 765 20.70 15.38 -20.75
CA THR A 765 21.39 16.39 -21.57
C THR A 765 20.61 17.70 -21.56
N ALA A 766 21.24 18.79 -21.12
CA ALA A 766 20.60 20.10 -21.01
C ALA A 766 21.32 21.21 -21.79
N LYS A 767 20.55 22.02 -22.52
CA LYS A 767 20.97 23.29 -23.13
C LYS A 767 20.06 24.40 -22.61
N VAL A 768 20.62 25.54 -22.19
CA VAL A 768 19.84 26.66 -21.64
C VAL A 768 20.41 28.00 -22.14
N ALA A 769 19.52 28.92 -22.51
CA ALA A 769 19.83 30.32 -22.81
C ALA A 769 18.93 31.27 -22.00
N ALA A 770 19.49 32.39 -21.53
CA ALA A 770 18.82 33.30 -20.59
C ALA A 770 19.15 34.78 -20.83
N GLN A 771 18.13 35.65 -20.72
CA GLN A 771 18.27 37.11 -20.72
C GLN A 771 17.51 37.75 -19.56
N VAL A 772 18.11 38.75 -18.90
CA VAL A 772 17.63 39.31 -17.61
C VAL A 772 17.60 40.83 -17.63
N ARG A 773 16.49 41.44 -17.18
CA ARG A 773 16.35 42.89 -16.99
C ARG A 773 15.68 43.17 -15.64
N PHE A 774 16.17 44.17 -14.88
CA PHE A 774 15.57 44.50 -13.58
C PHE A 774 15.66 45.98 -13.19
N SER A 775 14.71 46.42 -12.37
CA SER A 775 14.60 47.78 -11.83
C SER A 775 13.94 47.74 -10.45
N ILE A 776 14.75 47.67 -9.37
CA ILE A 776 14.33 47.53 -7.97
C ILE A 776 15.03 48.57 -7.08
N SER A 777 14.38 49.02 -6.00
CA SER A 777 14.91 50.02 -5.05
C SER A 777 14.66 49.71 -3.56
N THR A 778 14.35 48.46 -3.21
CA THR A 778 14.23 48.01 -1.80
C THR A 778 14.73 46.57 -1.63
N LYS A 779 15.39 46.28 -0.50
CA LYS A 779 15.87 44.93 -0.18
C LYS A 779 14.75 44.04 0.42
N LYS A 780 14.42 42.95 -0.26
CA LYS A 780 13.57 41.84 0.23
C LYS A 780 14.08 40.53 -0.35
N GLU A 781 14.22 39.49 0.48
CA GLU A 781 14.64 38.14 0.07
C GLU A 781 13.39 37.26 -0.10
N SER A 782 13.26 36.56 -1.25
CA SER A 782 12.14 35.67 -1.54
C SER A 782 12.48 34.69 -2.67
N THR A 783 11.87 33.51 -2.62
CA THR A 783 12.03 32.43 -3.61
C THR A 783 10.67 32.07 -4.21
N THR A 784 10.64 31.69 -5.48
CA THR A 784 9.47 31.24 -6.24
C THR A 784 9.77 29.91 -6.92
N TRP A 785 8.72 29.13 -7.13
CA TRP A 785 8.73 27.93 -7.95
C TRP A 785 7.48 28.00 -8.82
N ASN A 786 7.69 27.93 -10.14
CA ASN A 786 6.65 28.18 -11.12
C ASN A 786 6.58 26.97 -12.07
N PRO A 787 5.55 26.12 -12.03
CA PRO A 787 5.42 25.04 -13.00
C PRO A 787 5.24 25.64 -14.42
N LEU A 788 5.99 25.09 -15.38
CA LEU A 788 5.98 25.55 -16.77
C LEU A 788 5.22 24.58 -17.67
N ALA A 789 5.42 23.28 -17.44
CA ALA A 789 4.72 22.17 -18.07
C ALA A 789 4.89 20.90 -17.21
N SER A 790 3.90 20.00 -17.27
CA SER A 790 4.03 18.61 -16.85
C SER A 790 3.83 17.72 -18.06
N TYR A 791 4.55 16.61 -18.10
CA TYR A 791 4.46 15.61 -19.16
C TYR A 791 4.33 14.22 -18.52
N SER A 792 3.31 13.49 -18.94
CA SER A 792 3.29 12.04 -18.78
C SER A 792 4.22 11.45 -19.85
N LEU A 793 5.23 10.72 -19.38
CA LEU A 793 6.10 9.91 -20.22
C LEU A 793 5.46 8.53 -20.41
N PRO A 794 5.77 7.78 -21.49
CA PRO A 794 5.21 6.45 -21.69
C PRO A 794 5.34 5.56 -20.45
N THR A 795 4.22 4.96 -20.05
CA THR A 795 4.20 3.90 -19.04
C THR A 795 4.88 2.67 -19.61
N THR A 796 5.99 2.27 -19.00
CA THR A 796 6.71 1.04 -19.35
C THR A 796 5.96 -0.15 -18.76
N THR A 797 5.86 -1.24 -19.52
CA THR A 797 5.40 -2.54 -18.99
C THR A 797 6.25 -3.65 -19.59
N PHE A 798 6.94 -4.39 -18.75
CA PHE A 798 7.74 -5.57 -19.13
C PHE A 798 7.26 -6.81 -18.38
N ALA A 799 7.52 -7.99 -18.92
CA ALA A 799 7.08 -9.26 -18.34
C ALA A 799 8.18 -9.85 -17.45
N ALA A 800 7.88 -10.05 -16.18
CA ALA A 800 8.68 -10.84 -15.25
C ALA A 800 8.02 -12.22 -15.14
N GLY A 801 8.46 -13.17 -15.96
CA GLY A 801 7.73 -14.43 -16.16
C GLY A 801 6.32 -14.13 -16.69
N PRO A 802 5.23 -14.63 -16.06
CA PRO A 802 3.86 -14.28 -16.44
C PRO A 802 3.40 -12.90 -15.93
N VAL A 803 4.12 -12.27 -14.99
CA VAL A 803 3.63 -11.09 -14.26
C VAL A 803 4.05 -9.77 -14.94
N PRO A 804 3.11 -8.89 -15.34
CA PRO A 804 3.41 -7.65 -16.05
C PRO A 804 3.81 -6.52 -15.09
N VAL A 805 5.10 -6.22 -15.00
CA VAL A 805 5.64 -5.17 -14.13
C VAL A 805 5.50 -3.81 -14.80
N VAL A 806 4.79 -2.89 -14.13
CA VAL A 806 4.44 -1.57 -14.66
C VAL A 806 5.26 -0.47 -13.98
N ILE A 807 5.89 0.41 -14.77
CA ILE A 807 6.56 1.63 -14.29
C ILE A 807 5.90 2.84 -14.96
N THR A 808 5.24 3.69 -14.17
CA THR A 808 4.73 4.99 -14.62
C THR A 808 5.80 6.06 -14.44
N ASN A 809 5.93 6.95 -15.43
CA ASN A 809 6.98 7.98 -15.47
C ASN A 809 6.36 9.36 -15.72
N SER A 810 6.73 10.37 -14.94
CA SER A 810 6.29 11.75 -15.16
C SER A 810 7.43 12.75 -15.01
N LEU A 811 7.38 13.81 -15.81
CA LEU A 811 8.40 14.85 -15.88
C LEU A 811 7.78 16.23 -15.67
N VAL A 812 8.04 16.82 -14.51
CA VAL A 812 7.65 18.19 -14.19
C VAL A 812 8.79 19.15 -14.52
N LEU A 813 8.53 20.08 -15.43
CA LEU A 813 9.40 21.22 -15.70
C LEU A 813 8.88 22.45 -14.97
N ALA A 814 9.71 23.03 -14.10
CA ALA A 814 9.43 24.25 -13.38
C ALA A 814 10.56 25.27 -13.50
N LEU A 815 10.29 26.51 -13.08
CA LEU A 815 11.31 27.53 -12.87
C LEU A 815 11.47 27.85 -11.39
N LYS A 816 12.69 27.72 -10.90
CA LYS A 816 13.08 28.11 -9.54
C LYS A 816 13.85 29.41 -9.59
N SER A 817 13.33 30.44 -8.93
CA SER A 817 13.94 31.77 -8.87
C SER A 817 14.07 32.24 -7.42
N SER A 818 15.19 32.84 -7.06
CA SER A 818 15.45 33.40 -5.73
C SER A 818 16.08 34.77 -5.89
N TYR A 819 15.50 35.80 -5.30
CA TYR A 819 15.95 37.18 -5.45
C TYR A 819 16.10 37.89 -4.10
N GLY A 820 17.20 38.63 -3.96
CA GLY A 820 17.52 39.49 -2.82
C GLY A 820 18.39 40.65 -3.28
N LEU A 821 17.81 41.63 -3.98
CA LEU A 821 18.54 42.65 -4.73
C LEU A 821 17.91 44.06 -4.60
N GLU A 822 18.77 45.08 -4.70
CA GLU A 822 18.45 46.51 -4.64
C GLU A 822 19.30 47.24 -5.70
N ALA A 823 18.84 47.32 -6.96
CA ALA A 823 19.52 47.98 -8.09
C ALA A 823 18.68 48.02 -9.37
N LYS A 824 19.17 48.73 -10.40
CA LYS A 824 18.70 48.70 -11.79
C LYS A 824 19.85 48.33 -12.74
N LEU A 825 19.70 47.26 -13.51
CA LEU A 825 20.69 46.74 -14.47
C LEU A 825 20.01 45.83 -15.50
N SER A 826 20.62 45.70 -16.68
CA SER A 826 20.27 44.73 -17.72
C SER A 826 21.49 43.89 -18.04
N LEU A 827 21.31 42.59 -18.28
CA LEU A 827 22.37 41.69 -18.72
C LEU A 827 22.16 41.28 -20.18
N PRO A 828 23.25 41.01 -20.94
CA PRO A 828 23.14 40.39 -22.26
C PRO A 828 22.66 38.93 -22.14
N GLU A 829 22.38 38.32 -23.29
CA GLU A 829 21.97 36.92 -23.35
C GLU A 829 23.15 35.98 -23.07
N LEU A 830 22.92 34.96 -22.22
CA LEU A 830 23.92 33.97 -21.79
C LEU A 830 23.45 32.58 -22.25
N SER A 831 24.32 31.79 -22.89
CA SER A 831 23.99 30.44 -23.38
C SER A 831 24.99 29.38 -22.90
N HIS A 832 24.50 28.18 -22.59
CA HIS A 832 25.29 27.10 -22.01
C HIS A 832 24.75 25.70 -22.40
N LYS A 833 25.66 24.73 -22.61
CA LYS A 833 25.35 23.30 -22.84
C LYS A 833 26.10 22.45 -21.81
N ARG A 834 25.39 21.51 -21.19
CA ARG A 834 25.95 20.57 -20.20
C ARG A 834 25.25 19.22 -20.26
N VAL A 835 26.03 18.14 -20.27
CA VAL A 835 25.53 16.77 -20.17
C VAL A 835 25.72 16.31 -18.73
N TYR A 836 24.73 15.62 -18.19
CA TYR A 836 24.76 15.04 -16.85
C TYR A 836 24.44 13.55 -16.91
N THR A 837 25.09 12.78 -16.03
CA THR A 837 24.78 11.36 -15.81
C THR A 837 24.64 11.16 -14.31
N TYR A 838 23.52 10.57 -13.90
CA TYR A 838 23.09 10.38 -12.54
C TYR A 838 22.56 8.96 -12.33
N GLY A 839 22.39 8.58 -11.07
CA GLY A 839 21.86 7.26 -10.69
C GLY A 839 22.44 6.73 -9.40
N PHE A 840 21.90 5.61 -8.95
CA PHE A 840 22.41 4.81 -7.85
C PHE A 840 22.34 3.33 -8.16
N THR A 841 23.22 2.56 -7.53
CA THR A 841 23.15 1.10 -7.40
C THR A 841 23.13 0.79 -5.91
N TYR A 842 22.29 -0.12 -5.48
CA TYR A 842 22.33 -0.70 -4.14
C TYR A 842 22.70 -2.18 -4.24
N THR A 843 23.63 -2.64 -3.39
CA THR A 843 23.81 -4.07 -3.07
C THR A 843 23.92 -4.26 -1.56
N PRO A 844 23.62 -5.45 -1.00
CA PRO A 844 23.87 -5.75 0.41
C PRO A 844 25.34 -5.61 0.84
N SER A 845 26.28 -5.76 -0.11
CA SER A 845 27.72 -5.78 0.17
C SER A 845 28.37 -4.40 0.22
N THR A 846 27.86 -3.43 -0.56
CA THR A 846 28.38 -2.06 -0.68
C THR A 846 27.44 -0.99 -0.13
N GLY A 847 26.16 -1.32 0.06
CA GLY A 847 25.10 -0.34 0.31
C GLY A 847 24.77 0.46 -0.94
N TYR A 848 24.35 1.72 -0.77
CA TYR A 848 24.06 2.63 -1.89
C TYR A 848 25.35 3.26 -2.44
N GLU A 849 25.71 2.91 -3.67
CA GLU A 849 26.73 3.58 -4.47
C GLU A 849 26.11 4.52 -5.50
N THR A 850 26.78 5.63 -5.81
CA THR A 850 26.27 6.67 -6.73
C THR A 850 26.92 6.54 -8.10
N LEU A 851 26.11 6.38 -9.15
CA LEU A 851 26.57 6.24 -10.55
C LEU A 851 26.91 7.57 -11.24
N SER A 852 26.77 8.69 -10.53
CA SER A 852 26.99 10.04 -11.05
C SER A 852 28.43 10.28 -11.50
N LYS A 853 28.62 10.91 -12.67
CA LYS A 853 29.95 11.25 -13.23
C LYS A 853 30.14 12.76 -13.35
N ASP A 854 31.39 13.21 -13.25
CA ASP A 854 31.74 14.63 -13.43
C ASP A 854 31.37 15.12 -14.85
N PRO A 855 30.61 16.22 -14.98
CA PRO A 855 30.03 16.64 -16.25
C PRO A 855 31.01 17.39 -17.15
N VAL A 856 31.11 16.97 -18.41
CA VAL A 856 31.87 17.67 -19.47
C VAL A 856 31.11 18.94 -19.90
N SER A 857 31.83 20.03 -20.19
CA SER A 857 31.23 21.36 -20.42
C SER A 857 31.84 22.10 -21.61
N THR A 858 31.02 22.92 -22.26
CA THR A 858 31.41 23.86 -23.34
C THR A 858 30.60 25.16 -23.19
N THR A 859 31.24 26.32 -23.37
CA THR A 859 30.64 27.63 -23.05
C THR A 859 30.97 28.66 -24.12
N GLY A 860 29.97 29.42 -24.58
CA GLY A 860 30.11 30.56 -25.48
C GLY A 860 29.76 31.90 -24.80
N TRP A 861 30.23 33.01 -25.36
CA TRP A 861 30.02 34.36 -24.79
C TRP A 861 29.84 35.41 -25.89
N GLY A 862 28.91 36.36 -25.69
CA GLY A 862 28.83 37.62 -26.44
C GLY A 862 29.52 38.78 -25.71
N PRO A 863 29.82 39.90 -26.41
CA PRO A 863 30.44 41.08 -25.80
C PRO A 863 29.46 41.88 -24.91
N PHE A 864 29.98 42.41 -23.79
CA PHE A 864 29.24 43.32 -22.91
C PHE A 864 29.32 44.78 -23.40
N ASP A 865 28.41 45.19 -24.27
CA ASP A 865 28.22 46.61 -24.62
C ASP A 865 27.13 47.27 -23.74
N GLY A 866 27.29 48.57 -23.45
CA GLY A 866 26.23 49.42 -22.89
C GLY A 866 26.31 49.82 -21.40
N LEU A 867 27.27 49.34 -20.60
CA LEU A 867 27.34 49.66 -19.15
C LEU A 867 27.86 51.08 -18.79
N ALA A 868 28.10 51.95 -19.78
CA ALA A 868 28.66 53.27 -19.56
C ALA A 868 27.60 54.34 -19.23
N GLY A 869 27.59 54.84 -17.99
CA GLY A 869 26.80 56.00 -17.58
C GLY A 869 25.59 55.73 -16.69
N THR A 870 25.56 54.60 -15.97
CA THR A 870 24.52 54.32 -14.96
C THR A 870 25.08 54.56 -13.55
N ASP A 871 24.33 55.23 -12.68
CA ASP A 871 24.70 55.42 -11.28
C ASP A 871 24.47 54.14 -10.45
N PHE A 872 25.47 53.69 -9.68
CA PHE A 872 25.43 52.43 -8.94
C PHE A 872 25.81 52.56 -7.46
N SER A 873 24.96 52.03 -6.57
CA SER A 873 25.30 51.64 -5.19
C SER A 873 24.33 50.56 -4.72
N ALA A 874 24.80 49.31 -4.57
CA ALA A 874 23.96 48.12 -4.39
C ALA A 874 24.72 46.92 -3.79
N THR A 875 24.05 46.11 -2.97
CA THR A 875 24.51 44.76 -2.60
C THR A 875 23.35 43.79 -2.67
N GLY A 876 23.51 42.66 -3.35
CA GLY A 876 22.44 41.67 -3.47
C GLY A 876 22.86 40.42 -4.24
N SER A 877 22.06 39.38 -4.12
CA SER A 877 22.22 38.15 -4.87
C SER A 877 20.90 37.77 -5.53
N PHE A 878 20.99 37.14 -6.70
CA PHE A 878 19.87 36.43 -7.30
C PHE A 878 20.35 35.10 -7.87
N SER A 879 19.45 34.13 -7.94
CA SER A 879 19.59 32.94 -8.75
C SER A 879 18.29 32.64 -9.48
N PHE A 880 18.37 32.15 -10.71
CA PHE A 880 17.20 31.63 -11.42
C PHE A 880 17.64 30.49 -12.34
N GLY A 881 16.75 29.55 -12.61
CA GLY A 881 16.98 28.53 -13.63
C GLY A 881 15.89 27.47 -13.66
N PRO A 882 15.89 26.61 -14.69
CA PRO A 882 15.02 25.45 -14.72
C PRO A 882 15.29 24.55 -13.51
N GLU A 883 14.20 24.02 -12.96
CA GLU A 883 14.17 22.85 -12.09
C GLU A 883 13.33 21.79 -12.79
N ILE A 884 13.89 20.58 -12.89
CA ILE A 884 13.29 19.42 -13.53
C ILE A 884 13.10 18.40 -12.42
N SER A 885 11.88 17.94 -12.19
CA SER A 885 11.60 16.80 -11.31
C SER A 885 11.07 15.65 -12.14
N GLU A 886 11.86 14.59 -12.25
CA GLU A 886 11.43 13.31 -12.78
C GLU A 886 10.92 12.43 -11.64
N THR A 887 9.79 11.76 -11.85
CA THR A 887 9.27 10.75 -10.92
C THR A 887 8.98 9.46 -11.69
N SER A 888 9.69 8.39 -11.34
CA SER A 888 9.31 7.02 -11.75
C SER A 888 8.63 6.33 -10.58
N LYS A 889 7.56 5.58 -10.84
CA LYS A 889 6.85 4.80 -9.82
C LYS A 889 6.54 3.39 -10.30
N LEU A 890 6.82 2.41 -9.45
CA LEU A 890 6.37 1.04 -9.63
C LEU A 890 4.86 0.96 -9.33
N TYR A 891 4.05 0.50 -10.29
CA TYR A 891 2.57 0.46 -10.27
C TYR A 891 1.89 1.76 -9.76
N GLY A 892 2.49 2.93 -9.98
CA GLY A 892 1.99 4.21 -9.44
C GLY A 892 2.16 4.41 -7.91
N ILE A 893 2.76 3.44 -7.20
CA ILE A 893 2.92 3.40 -5.74
C ILE A 893 4.14 4.21 -5.30
N ALA A 894 5.33 3.66 -5.50
CA ALA A 894 6.56 4.15 -4.89
C ALA A 894 7.74 4.07 -5.86
N GLY A 895 8.70 4.96 -5.67
CA GLY A 895 9.87 5.04 -6.54
C GLY A 895 10.68 6.33 -6.38
N PRO A 896 11.69 6.53 -7.22
CA PRO A 896 12.57 7.69 -7.18
C PRO A 896 11.88 8.96 -7.68
N GLU A 897 12.04 10.05 -6.94
CA GLU A 897 11.85 11.42 -7.42
C GLU A 897 13.23 12.10 -7.46
N ILE A 898 13.67 12.49 -8.66
CA ILE A 898 14.98 13.09 -8.92
C ILE A 898 14.75 14.54 -9.36
N THR A 899 15.23 15.49 -8.55
CA THR A 899 15.15 16.93 -8.85
C THR A 899 16.50 17.46 -9.29
N LEU A 900 16.61 17.90 -10.54
CA LEU A 900 17.76 18.58 -11.11
C LEU A 900 17.46 20.07 -11.31
N SER A 901 18.19 20.97 -10.64
CA SER A 901 18.11 22.41 -10.88
C SER A 901 19.43 23.00 -11.36
N GLY A 902 19.34 23.85 -12.38
CA GLY A 902 20.49 24.50 -13.04
C GLY A 902 20.39 26.02 -12.97
N GLN A 903 20.74 26.60 -11.82
CA GLN A 903 20.52 28.02 -11.56
C GLN A 903 21.72 28.88 -11.92
N VAL A 904 21.50 29.91 -12.73
CA VAL A 904 22.46 31.01 -12.91
C VAL A 904 22.36 31.93 -11.70
N LYS A 905 23.42 31.96 -10.89
CA LYS A 905 23.56 32.80 -9.70
C LYS A 905 24.45 34.00 -10.00
N VAL A 906 24.04 35.18 -9.51
CA VAL A 906 24.82 36.42 -9.58
C VAL A 906 24.88 37.05 -8.19
N ASP A 907 26.09 37.14 -7.64
CA ASP A 907 26.40 37.91 -6.45
C ASP A 907 26.93 39.30 -6.88
N LEU A 908 26.27 40.39 -6.45
CA LEU A 908 26.70 41.78 -6.69
C LEU A 908 27.05 42.47 -5.35
N THR A 909 28.18 43.17 -5.31
CA THR A 909 28.66 43.88 -4.11
C THR A 909 29.34 45.19 -4.47
N ALA A 910 28.62 46.30 -4.35
CA ALA A 910 29.20 47.63 -4.37
C ALA A 910 29.58 48.10 -2.96
N GLY A 911 30.61 48.92 -2.86
CA GLY A 911 31.03 49.51 -1.58
C GLY A 911 32.03 50.64 -1.78
N VAL A 912 32.53 51.18 -0.67
CA VAL A 912 33.58 52.21 -0.68
C VAL A 912 34.81 51.66 0.05
N GLU A 913 35.98 51.74 -0.58
CA GLU A 913 37.25 51.33 0.01
C GLU A 913 38.26 52.47 -0.04
N LYS A 914 39.29 52.40 0.83
CA LYS A 914 40.37 53.38 0.81
C LYS A 914 41.50 52.86 -0.08
N ALA A 915 41.73 53.53 -1.21
CA ALA A 915 42.79 53.21 -2.15
C ALA A 915 44.17 53.31 -1.46
N PRO A 916 45.06 52.31 -1.61
CA PRO A 916 46.45 52.45 -1.19
C PRO A 916 47.16 53.51 -2.07
N PRO A 917 48.10 54.29 -1.52
CA PRO A 917 48.79 55.34 -2.27
C PRO A 917 49.67 54.72 -3.37
N LYS A 918 49.67 55.32 -4.56
CA LYS A 918 50.33 54.75 -5.76
C LYS A 918 50.91 55.86 -6.64
N GLY A 919 52.24 55.92 -6.72
CA GLY A 919 52.94 57.07 -7.30
C GLY A 919 52.68 58.33 -6.48
N ASP A 920 52.52 59.47 -7.15
CA ASP A 920 52.23 60.76 -6.51
C ASP A 920 50.77 60.92 -6.01
N VAL A 921 49.92 59.91 -6.20
CA VAL A 921 48.50 59.95 -5.79
C VAL A 921 48.35 59.48 -4.33
N PRO A 922 47.86 60.33 -3.40
CA PRO A 922 47.66 59.97 -2.01
C PRO A 922 46.43 59.05 -1.81
N ALA A 923 46.40 58.37 -0.66
CA ALA A 923 45.35 57.43 -0.30
C ALA A 923 43.98 58.09 -0.10
N HIS A 924 43.11 57.95 -1.10
CA HIS A 924 41.76 58.51 -1.17
C HIS A 924 40.69 57.41 -0.98
N TRP A 925 39.42 57.80 -0.85
CA TRP A 925 38.31 56.86 -0.88
C TRP A 925 37.81 56.70 -2.32
N ARG A 926 37.58 55.46 -2.73
CA ARG A 926 37.06 55.09 -4.05
C ARG A 926 35.86 54.17 -3.90
N ALA A 927 34.87 54.29 -4.78
CA ALA A 927 33.83 53.28 -4.85
C ALA A 927 34.35 52.07 -5.64
N TYR A 928 33.87 50.88 -5.28
CA TYR A 928 34.14 49.65 -6.00
C TYR A 928 32.84 48.90 -6.28
N PHE A 929 32.86 48.11 -7.35
CA PHE A 929 31.79 47.19 -7.74
C PHE A 929 32.43 45.82 -7.98
N GLN A 930 32.16 44.88 -7.07
CA GLN A 930 32.45 43.47 -7.24
C GLN A 930 31.23 42.76 -7.81
N TYR A 931 31.47 41.85 -8.75
CA TYR A 931 30.45 40.95 -9.28
C TYR A 931 31.03 39.54 -9.38
N LYS A 932 30.15 38.54 -9.23
CA LYS A 932 30.46 37.13 -9.42
C LYS A 932 29.25 36.44 -10.02
N LEU A 933 29.41 36.00 -11.27
CA LEU A 933 28.51 35.11 -11.99
C LEU A 933 28.97 33.66 -11.71
N ALA A 934 28.06 32.81 -11.26
CA ALA A 934 28.32 31.39 -11.00
C ALA A 934 27.14 30.53 -11.47
N LEU A 935 27.41 29.32 -11.94
CA LEU A 935 26.39 28.31 -12.15
C LEU A 935 26.27 27.47 -10.87
N VAL A 936 25.11 27.53 -10.22
CA VAL A 936 24.75 26.63 -9.13
C VAL A 936 23.95 25.48 -9.74
N ALA A 937 24.56 24.31 -9.82
CA ALA A 937 23.84 23.08 -10.12
C ALA A 937 23.56 22.35 -8.80
N GLU A 938 22.29 22.01 -8.59
CA GLU A 938 21.82 21.30 -7.39
C GLU A 938 20.94 20.14 -7.84
N LEU A 939 21.41 18.93 -7.55
CA LEU A 939 20.70 17.67 -7.76
C LEU A 939 20.28 17.13 -6.38
N ALA A 940 19.02 16.78 -6.22
CA ALA A 940 18.51 16.04 -5.08
C ALA A 940 17.83 14.75 -5.56
N GLY A 941 17.97 13.68 -4.78
CA GLY A 941 17.26 12.42 -5.00
C GLY A 941 16.58 11.98 -3.71
N LYS A 942 15.32 11.56 -3.82
CA LYS A 942 14.53 10.98 -2.73
C LYS A 942 13.69 9.83 -3.26
N VAL A 943 13.31 8.89 -2.40
CA VAL A 943 12.21 7.95 -2.68
C VAL A 943 10.93 8.61 -2.19
N LYS A 944 9.88 8.58 -3.02
CA LYS A 944 8.52 8.97 -2.65
C LYS A 944 7.69 7.69 -2.46
N ILE A 945 6.95 7.61 -1.36
CA ILE A 945 6.01 6.50 -1.10
C ILE A 945 4.60 7.09 -1.15
N GLU A 946 3.79 6.63 -2.11
CA GLU A 946 2.44 7.08 -2.33
C GLU A 946 1.51 5.86 -2.39
N ILE A 947 0.40 5.87 -1.67
CA ILE A 947 -0.63 4.82 -1.79
C ILE A 947 -1.96 5.52 -2.02
N TRP A 948 -2.65 5.16 -3.11
CA TRP A 948 -3.96 5.71 -3.47
C TRP A 948 -3.97 7.25 -3.49
N GLY A 949 -3.01 7.82 -4.23
CA GLY A 949 -2.80 9.27 -4.38
C GLY A 949 -2.30 10.01 -3.12
N LYS A 950 -2.05 9.32 -2.01
CA LYS A 950 -1.65 9.92 -0.73
C LYS A 950 -0.17 9.65 -0.47
N ASN A 951 0.63 10.71 -0.36
CA ASN A 951 2.02 10.61 0.07
C ASN A 951 2.06 10.16 1.55
N LEU A 952 2.73 9.03 1.82
CA LEU A 952 2.92 8.46 3.15
C LEU A 952 4.32 8.72 3.72
N GLY A 953 5.29 9.13 2.88
CA GLY A 953 6.64 9.44 3.31
C GLY A 953 7.60 9.75 2.14
N ASN A 954 8.57 10.63 2.42
CA ASN A 954 9.70 10.94 1.54
C ASN A 954 11.00 10.48 2.23
N ALA A 955 11.84 9.69 1.57
CA ALA A 955 13.15 9.29 2.08
C ALA A 955 14.28 9.91 1.25
N LYS A 956 15.05 10.83 1.83
CA LYS A 956 16.12 11.56 1.13
C LYS A 956 17.35 10.66 0.92
N LEU A 957 17.68 10.37 -0.34
CA LEU A 957 18.84 9.55 -0.72
C LEU A 957 20.13 10.39 -0.78
N PHE A 958 20.10 11.51 -1.52
CA PHE A 958 21.28 12.35 -1.72
C PHE A 958 20.93 13.81 -2.03
N THR A 959 21.91 14.69 -1.87
CA THR A 959 21.87 16.06 -2.42
C THR A 959 23.28 16.52 -2.78
N PHE A 960 23.53 16.77 -4.05
CA PHE A 960 24.80 17.28 -4.57
C PHE A 960 24.62 18.72 -5.06
N LYS A 961 25.34 19.66 -4.44
CA LYS A 961 25.29 21.08 -4.80
C LYS A 961 26.68 21.57 -5.15
N THR A 962 26.86 22.04 -6.39
CA THR A 962 28.13 22.57 -6.89
C THR A 962 27.94 23.99 -7.43
N GLU A 963 28.85 24.90 -7.06
CA GLU A 963 28.84 26.29 -7.50
C GLU A 963 30.11 26.56 -8.33
N ALA A 964 29.95 26.56 -9.65
CA ALA A 964 31.04 26.81 -10.59
C ALA A 964 31.11 28.32 -10.91
N PRO A 965 32.14 29.08 -10.46
CA PRO A 965 32.27 30.49 -10.80
C PRO A 965 32.59 30.63 -12.30
N LEU A 966 31.67 31.23 -13.06
CA LEU A 966 31.81 31.46 -14.50
C LEU A 966 32.65 32.70 -14.78
N LEU A 967 32.46 33.76 -13.99
CA LEU A 967 33.24 35.00 -14.07
C LEU A 967 33.14 35.78 -12.76
N ALA A 968 34.25 36.32 -12.28
CA ALA A 968 34.27 37.24 -11.14
C ALA A 968 35.21 38.41 -11.42
N GLY A 969 34.83 39.62 -10.99
CA GLY A 969 35.60 40.83 -11.26
C GLY A 969 35.37 41.93 -10.23
N LYS A 970 36.28 42.91 -10.20
CA LYS A 970 36.19 44.12 -9.39
C LYS A 970 36.53 45.35 -10.23
N TRP A 971 35.57 46.24 -10.38
CA TRP A 971 35.74 47.57 -10.96
C TRP A 971 35.88 48.61 -9.85
N THR A 972 36.58 49.72 -10.10
CA THR A 972 36.70 50.84 -9.16
C THR A 972 36.56 52.19 -9.86
N THR A 973 36.22 53.25 -9.12
CA THR A 973 36.08 54.60 -9.71
C THR A 973 37.35 55.12 -10.37
N ASP A 974 38.52 54.66 -9.93
CA ASP A 974 39.84 55.00 -10.46
C ASP A 974 40.00 54.54 -11.93
N ASP A 975 39.29 53.48 -12.32
CA ASP A 975 39.37 52.91 -13.67
C ASP A 975 38.67 53.80 -14.72
N LEU A 976 37.81 54.73 -14.29
CA LEU A 976 37.06 55.65 -15.15
C LEU A 976 37.87 56.87 -15.63
N GLU A 977 38.97 57.24 -14.97
CA GLU A 977 39.73 58.46 -15.33
C GLU A 977 40.62 58.30 -16.59
N LYS A 978 40.79 57.08 -17.10
CA LYS A 978 41.58 56.82 -18.32
C LYS A 978 40.84 57.21 -19.61
N LYS A 979 40.75 58.50 -19.88
CA LYS A 979 40.46 58.98 -21.24
C LYS A 979 41.52 58.47 -22.24
N PRO A 980 41.12 57.89 -23.39
CA PRO A 980 42.05 57.60 -24.47
C PRO A 980 42.51 58.91 -25.13
N THR A 981 43.76 59.31 -24.91
CA THR A 981 44.34 60.50 -25.56
C THR A 981 44.54 60.23 -27.04
N THR A 982 43.84 60.99 -27.89
CA THR A 982 43.91 60.88 -29.35
C THR A 982 45.32 61.20 -29.88
N ALA A 983 45.97 60.21 -30.48
CA ALA A 983 47.14 60.41 -31.34
C ALA A 983 46.69 60.33 -32.81
N ALA A 984 46.54 61.47 -33.47
CA ALA A 984 46.22 61.51 -34.90
C ALA A 984 47.43 61.06 -35.74
N GLY A 985 47.19 60.22 -36.74
CA GLY A 985 48.24 59.68 -37.59
C GLY A 985 48.76 60.67 -38.64
N ALA A 986 50.08 60.72 -38.79
CA ALA A 986 50.76 61.17 -40.01
C ALA A 986 51.92 60.18 -40.27
N GLY A 987 51.91 59.51 -41.43
CA GLY A 987 52.86 58.43 -41.70
C GLY A 987 54.14 58.89 -42.40
N THR A 988 55.10 57.97 -42.52
CA THR A 988 55.90 57.63 -43.73
C THR A 988 57.23 56.94 -43.38
N SER A 989 57.56 55.92 -44.17
CA SER A 989 58.92 55.49 -44.53
C SER A 989 59.99 55.18 -43.46
N SER A 990 60.18 53.87 -43.24
CA SER A 990 61.35 53.11 -43.74
C SER A 990 62.53 52.74 -42.82
N LEU A 991 63.17 51.63 -43.24
CA LEU A 991 64.53 51.15 -42.97
C LEU A 991 64.85 50.44 -41.63
N SER A 992 65.03 49.12 -41.77
CA SER A 992 65.67 48.12 -40.90
C SER A 992 67.23 48.21 -40.96
N PRO A 993 68.04 47.27 -40.37
CA PRO A 993 67.77 46.25 -39.35
C PRO A 993 68.78 46.33 -38.14
N PRO A 994 69.60 45.31 -37.75
CA PRO A 994 69.37 44.50 -36.55
C PRO A 994 70.51 44.49 -35.51
N GLY A 995 70.30 43.90 -34.32
CA GLY A 995 71.35 43.74 -33.30
C GLY A 995 71.11 42.64 -32.25
N GLN A 996 72.10 41.74 -32.14
CA GLN A 996 72.32 40.69 -31.12
C GLN A 996 72.35 41.25 -29.67
N GLY A 997 72.23 40.48 -28.58
CA GLY A 997 72.13 39.02 -28.40
C GLY A 997 72.85 38.54 -27.11
N GLY A 998 72.51 37.34 -26.60
CA GLY A 998 73.07 36.73 -25.38
C GLY A 998 71.99 36.53 -24.30
N ARG A 999 71.78 35.39 -23.62
CA ARG A 999 72.59 34.25 -23.11
C ARG A 999 72.52 34.27 -21.58
N ALA A 1000 71.88 33.26 -20.98
CA ALA A 1000 71.76 33.09 -19.54
C ALA A 1000 73.11 32.79 -18.85
N PRO A 1001 73.17 32.91 -17.51
CA PRO A 1001 73.01 31.68 -16.72
C PRO A 1001 72.18 31.82 -15.42
N ASP A 1002 71.81 30.66 -14.86
CA ASP A 1002 71.41 30.40 -13.47
C ASP A 1002 72.51 30.84 -12.46
N PRO A 1003 72.24 31.08 -11.15
CA PRO A 1003 71.82 30.00 -10.24
C PRO A 1003 70.94 30.34 -9.00
N THR A 1004 70.36 29.29 -8.40
CA THR A 1004 69.89 29.18 -7.00
C THR A 1004 71.08 28.83 -6.05
N PRO A 1005 70.96 28.78 -4.69
CA PRO A 1005 69.80 28.73 -3.77
C PRO A 1005 69.82 29.94 -2.75
N ASP A 1006 69.38 29.99 -1.49
CA ASP A 1006 69.20 29.01 -0.38
C ASP A 1006 68.10 29.34 0.67
N TYR A 1007 67.70 28.26 1.34
CA TYR A 1007 67.16 28.04 2.70
C TYR A 1007 67.50 29.07 3.81
N LEU A 1008 66.82 29.19 4.96
CA LEU A 1008 66.05 28.29 5.89
C LEU A 1008 64.87 29.11 6.51
N LEU A 1009 63.88 28.69 7.33
CA LEU A 1009 63.24 27.47 7.91
C LEU A 1009 61.92 28.00 8.58
N ALA A 1010 60.89 27.28 9.08
CA ALA A 1010 60.48 25.88 9.32
C ALA A 1010 58.91 25.84 9.21
N ALA A 1011 58.05 24.97 9.79
CA ALA A 1011 58.13 23.87 10.77
C ALA A 1011 56.87 22.94 10.71
N ALA A 1012 56.94 21.81 11.44
CA ALA A 1012 55.84 21.01 12.02
C ALA A 1012 54.62 20.58 11.15
N VAL A 1013 54.64 19.31 10.72
CA VAL A 1013 53.46 18.53 10.33
C VAL A 1013 53.07 17.57 11.47
N PRO A 1014 51.79 17.48 11.87
CA PRO A 1014 51.27 16.39 12.69
C PRO A 1014 50.56 15.33 11.82
N THR A 1015 50.87 14.05 12.03
CA THR A 1015 50.15 12.92 11.43
C THR A 1015 48.77 12.73 12.09
N PRO A 1016 47.71 12.40 11.34
CA PRO A 1016 46.42 12.04 11.92
C PRO A 1016 46.48 10.64 12.54
N ALA A 1017 46.05 10.52 13.80
CA ALA A 1017 45.70 9.26 14.43
C ALA A 1017 44.21 8.93 14.18
N PRO A 1018 43.80 7.66 14.14
CA PRO A 1018 42.41 7.30 13.88
C PRO A 1018 41.50 7.83 14.99
N ARG A 1019 40.44 8.55 14.60
CA ARG A 1019 39.34 8.92 15.48
C ARG A 1019 38.15 8.03 15.18
N SER A 1020 37.77 7.22 16.16
CA SER A 1020 36.43 6.63 16.24
C SER A 1020 35.39 7.75 16.22
N TRP A 1021 34.50 7.75 15.24
CA TRP A 1021 33.33 8.61 15.25
C TRP A 1021 32.25 8.01 16.15
N GLY A 1022 31.49 8.88 16.81
CA GLY A 1022 30.51 8.47 17.80
C GLY A 1022 29.30 7.79 17.17
N ARG A 1023 28.77 6.79 17.89
CA ARG A 1023 27.42 6.25 17.74
C ARG A 1023 26.41 7.40 17.57
N LEU A 1024 25.74 7.45 16.42
CA LEU A 1024 24.60 8.33 16.21
C LEU A 1024 23.35 7.56 16.62
N ASP A 1025 22.90 7.74 17.87
CA ASP A 1025 21.65 7.15 18.33
C ASP A 1025 20.48 7.87 17.64
N LEU A 1026 19.91 7.24 16.59
CA LEU A 1026 18.61 7.63 16.07
C LEU A 1026 17.57 7.29 17.14
N VAL A 1027 16.79 8.29 17.54
CA VAL A 1027 15.55 8.06 18.28
C VAL A 1027 14.44 7.89 17.26
N VAL A 1028 13.81 6.71 17.30
CA VAL A 1028 12.52 6.38 16.66
C VAL A 1028 11.46 6.43 17.76
#